data_AF-A0A432K7G4-F1
#
_entry.id   AF-A0A432K7G4-F1
#
_cell.length_a   1.000
_cell.length_b   1.000
_cell.length_c   1.000
_cell.angle_alpha   90.00
_cell.angle_beta   90.00
_cell.angle_gamma   90.00
#
_symmetry.space_group_name_H-M   'P 1'
#
loop_
_entity.id
_entity.type
_entity.pdbx_description
1 polymer ?
#
loop_
_entity_poly.entity_id
_entity_poly.type
_entity_poly.pdbx_seq_one_letter_code
_entity_poly.pdbx_strand_id
1 'polypeptide(L)'
;MIHTTIGDIGHLFVIISFVAALISIFNFYKAEKSPLPEMQKGWMKNGQITYIVHGLAVFGIVITLFTIISNHYYEYFYAWSHSSKVLPVEYIISSFWEGQEGSFLLWSFWNVLLGFVILLTNKKWAPSVMVSFSVVQAFLASMILGVVIGDLKIGSSPFILLRDAMDAPIFNINPDYVPEDGTGLNPLLQNYWMVIHPPVLFLGYATTLIPFAYAIGGLWKKDFKGWVRPALPWALFSAAILGVGILMGGYWAYETLNFEGFWNWDPVENASLVPWLVLVASIHTMITYKKSETALKASIILVLSVFLMVLYATFMVRSGVLGESSVHSFTDLGLSGQLLLYLLSFLIISIVLAVVRWKHIPSTEKEVSTYSREFWIFMGATLLCLMGFQILLPTSIPVYNSIIQSFGGISNLAPPADQVGFYTKWQMWFAMGLAILSGTGQFFWWQKMKKSEVKDSLLMPILITLAISALIIVLAGMTNIPYILLVIASVYTITANAKIFFKIAKSNYKLSGGAIAHMGIGLMLLGILFSTGYSSTISLNETGLLLTNSEEVEDNFNQENIPLFINDPQTMGEYTLTYKGRFYESYDGGYVKASYLADTPSENDKIVKRKIKREGESLKKGDTLKVYGANHYYKVDYLHADGEKFSLFPRAQINADMGGLISSPDIRRKFTKDLYTHVSSVPDPTQEIEWSEPKEMEVTFGEKFFLNDFVTVLEEVKRVDEIEGEKLKGNDLAVRATIKVYGDGEDYILNPYYLIRDNMAGRIPDENREIGVKLNIENIKPESNTFTLSVRTTQKDYIILKAIEMPFINLLWIGTFVLTIGFGMAIFRRYSEFYKMKRKGLE
;
A
#
# COMPACT_ATOMS: atom_id res chain seq x y z
N MET A 1 18.29 -26.79 -17.31
CA MET A 1 19.68 -26.29 -17.25
C MET A 1 19.67 -25.07 -16.36
N ILE A 2 20.60 -24.96 -15.41
CA ILE A 2 20.69 -23.81 -14.49
C ILE A 2 21.40 -22.67 -15.22
N HIS A 3 20.80 -21.48 -15.20
CA HIS A 3 21.31 -20.32 -15.91
C HIS A 3 22.22 -19.46 -15.03
N THR A 4 23.29 -20.02 -14.43
CA THR A 4 24.11 -19.27 -13.46
C THR A 4 24.74 -18.00 -14.04
N THR A 5 25.10 -18.01 -15.33
CA THR A 5 25.82 -16.92 -16.00
C THR A 5 25.09 -15.57 -15.92
N ILE A 6 23.75 -15.54 -16.00
CA ILE A 6 23.03 -14.27 -15.94
C ILE A 6 23.10 -13.64 -14.53
N GLY A 7 23.04 -14.47 -13.49
CA GLY A 7 23.26 -14.04 -12.11
C GLY A 7 24.69 -13.62 -11.84
N ASP A 8 25.68 -14.33 -12.40
CA ASP A 8 27.10 -13.95 -12.31
C ASP A 8 27.36 -12.57 -12.94
N ILE A 9 26.77 -12.31 -14.12
CA ILE A 9 26.82 -11.01 -14.78
C ILE A 9 26.12 -9.94 -13.93
N GLY A 10 24.94 -10.27 -13.39
CA GLY A 10 24.21 -9.37 -12.49
C GLY A 10 25.03 -8.99 -11.26
N HIS A 11 25.65 -9.97 -10.61
CA HIS A 11 26.51 -9.75 -9.45
C HIS A 11 27.79 -8.98 -9.80
N LEU A 12 28.39 -9.24 -10.97
CA LEU A 12 29.49 -8.41 -11.48
C LEU A 12 29.06 -6.94 -11.64
N PHE A 13 27.86 -6.68 -12.15
CA PHE A 13 27.34 -5.31 -12.21
C PHE A 13 27.14 -4.69 -10.83
N VAL A 14 26.73 -5.45 -9.81
CA VAL A 14 26.67 -4.97 -8.42
C VAL A 14 28.06 -4.51 -7.94
N ILE A 15 29.09 -5.33 -8.15
CA ILE A 15 30.47 -5.01 -7.77
C ILE A 15 30.96 -3.76 -8.51
N ILE A 16 30.76 -3.71 -9.84
CA ILE A 16 31.13 -2.54 -10.65
C ILE A 16 30.40 -1.29 -10.16
N SER A 17 29.10 -1.40 -9.86
CA SER A 17 28.30 -0.30 -9.34
C SER A 17 28.87 0.25 -8.03
N PHE A 18 29.20 -0.62 -7.07
CA PHE A 18 29.78 -0.24 -5.79
C PHE A 18 31.15 0.42 -5.95
N VAL A 19 32.08 -0.20 -6.69
CA VAL A 19 33.43 0.32 -6.91
C VAL A 19 33.40 1.64 -7.69
N ALA A 20 32.59 1.73 -8.75
CA ALA A 20 32.46 2.94 -9.54
C ALA A 20 31.85 4.09 -8.74
N ALA A 21 30.91 3.82 -7.82
CA ALA A 21 30.39 4.82 -6.90
C ALA A 21 31.49 5.37 -5.98
N LEU A 22 32.33 4.51 -5.39
CA LEU A 22 33.46 4.93 -4.56
C LEU A 22 34.48 5.79 -5.32
N ILE A 23 34.84 5.39 -6.54
CA ILE A 23 35.76 6.16 -7.39
C ILE A 23 35.11 7.50 -7.80
N SER A 24 33.80 7.50 -8.06
CA SER A 24 33.03 8.71 -8.35
C SER A 24 33.05 9.71 -7.19
N ILE A 25 32.89 9.24 -5.94
CA ILE A 25 33.05 10.07 -4.72
C ILE A 25 34.41 10.74 -4.73
N PHE A 26 35.48 9.97 -4.92
CA PHE A 26 36.85 10.49 -4.91
C PHE A 26 37.06 11.55 -6.01
N ASN A 27 36.65 11.27 -7.24
CA ASN A 27 36.81 12.18 -8.37
C ASN A 27 36.04 13.49 -8.18
N PHE A 28 34.76 13.43 -7.76
CA PHE A 28 33.99 14.65 -7.51
C PHE A 28 34.53 15.44 -6.32
N TYR A 29 35.00 14.75 -5.27
CA TYR A 29 35.69 15.40 -4.15
C TYR A 29 36.97 16.13 -4.60
N LYS A 30 37.79 15.50 -5.45
CA LYS A 30 39.00 16.12 -6.02
C LYS A 30 38.65 17.29 -6.95
N ALA A 31 37.59 17.17 -7.75
CA ALA A 31 37.12 18.25 -8.60
C ALA A 31 36.70 19.49 -7.77
N GLU A 32 36.02 19.27 -6.65
CA GLU A 32 35.60 20.35 -5.74
C GLU A 32 36.79 21.00 -5.01
N LYS A 33 37.82 20.22 -4.67
CA LYS A 33 39.02 20.73 -3.97
C LYS A 33 40.09 21.32 -4.90
N SER A 34 39.96 21.18 -6.21
CA SER A 34 41.00 21.57 -7.16
C SER A 34 41.12 23.10 -7.26
N PRO A 35 42.32 23.68 -7.04
CA PRO A 35 42.52 25.12 -7.09
C PRO A 35 42.62 25.66 -8.53
N LEU A 36 43.06 24.82 -9.48
CA LEU A 36 43.25 25.18 -10.88
C LEU A 36 42.04 24.74 -11.73
N PRO A 37 41.48 25.61 -12.59
CA PRO A 37 40.33 25.26 -13.43
C PRO A 37 40.55 24.07 -14.36
N GLU A 38 41.77 23.86 -14.87
CA GLU A 38 42.08 22.72 -15.74
C GLU A 38 42.06 21.39 -14.99
N MET A 39 42.66 21.35 -13.79
CA MET A 39 42.60 20.18 -12.91
C MET A 39 41.17 19.87 -12.51
N GLN A 40 40.40 20.90 -12.15
CA GLN A 40 38.97 20.75 -11.83
C GLN A 40 38.21 20.12 -13.00
N LYS A 41 38.43 20.60 -14.24
CA LYS A 41 37.80 20.02 -15.44
C LYS A 41 38.19 18.55 -15.64
N GLY A 42 39.46 18.19 -15.43
CA GLY A 42 39.94 16.81 -15.53
C GLY A 42 39.26 15.87 -14.51
N TRP A 43 39.28 16.24 -13.22
CA TRP A 43 38.62 15.47 -12.16
C TRP A 43 37.09 15.42 -12.34
N MET A 44 36.47 16.50 -12.81
CA MET A 44 35.05 16.54 -13.10
C MET A 44 34.69 15.55 -14.23
N LYS A 45 35.50 15.51 -15.31
CA LYS A 45 35.31 14.56 -16.41
C LYS A 45 35.46 13.11 -15.93
N ASN A 46 36.46 12.82 -15.10
CA ASN A 46 36.63 11.49 -14.51
C ASN A 46 35.46 11.11 -13.60
N GLY A 47 34.97 12.07 -12.81
CA GLY A 47 33.78 11.89 -11.96
C GLY A 47 32.53 11.58 -12.79
N GLN A 48 32.33 12.29 -13.91
CA GLN A 48 31.25 12.03 -14.86
C GLN A 48 31.36 10.64 -15.50
N ILE A 49 32.55 10.26 -15.98
CA ILE A 49 32.78 8.94 -16.60
C ILE A 49 32.49 7.83 -15.58
N THR A 50 33.04 7.93 -14.38
CA THR A 50 32.84 6.92 -13.34
C THR A 50 31.39 6.86 -12.85
N TYR A 51 30.69 8.00 -12.79
CA TYR A 51 29.26 8.03 -12.52
C TYR A 51 28.43 7.40 -13.66
N ILE A 52 28.82 7.59 -14.93
CA ILE A 52 28.20 6.92 -16.07
C ILE A 52 28.42 5.41 -15.98
N VAL A 53 29.63 4.95 -15.65
CA VAL A 53 29.92 3.52 -15.46
C VAL A 53 29.07 2.94 -14.32
N HIS A 54 28.97 3.64 -13.19
CA HIS A 54 28.07 3.27 -12.10
C HIS A 54 26.61 3.17 -12.57
N GLY A 55 26.12 4.19 -13.30
CA GLY A 55 24.77 4.18 -13.84
C GLY A 55 24.52 3.01 -14.78
N LEU A 56 25.41 2.77 -15.75
CA LEU A 56 25.33 1.62 -16.67
C LEU A 56 25.33 0.28 -15.91
N ALA A 57 26.11 0.18 -14.84
CA ALA A 57 26.10 -1.01 -13.98
C ALA A 57 24.75 -1.17 -13.27
N VAL A 58 24.17 -0.10 -12.69
CA VAL A 58 22.81 -0.15 -12.11
C VAL A 58 21.77 -0.57 -13.14
N PHE A 59 21.80 -0.03 -14.37
CA PHE A 59 20.95 -0.49 -15.46
C PHE A 59 21.18 -1.98 -15.79
N GLY A 60 22.44 -2.43 -15.77
CA GLY A 60 22.81 -3.83 -15.93
C GLY A 60 22.16 -4.73 -14.88
N ILE A 61 22.21 -4.35 -13.60
CA ILE A 61 21.56 -5.08 -12.49
C ILE A 61 20.04 -5.16 -12.72
N VAL A 62 19.40 -4.05 -13.09
CA VAL A 62 17.96 -3.99 -13.37
C VAL A 62 17.61 -4.95 -14.51
N ILE A 63 18.37 -4.91 -15.62
CA ILE A 63 18.12 -5.75 -16.79
C ILE A 63 18.30 -7.23 -16.45
N THR A 64 19.38 -7.61 -15.76
CA THR A 64 19.63 -9.02 -15.41
C THR A 64 18.59 -9.55 -14.44
N LEU A 65 18.23 -8.79 -13.39
CA LEU A 65 17.22 -9.20 -12.43
C LEU A 65 15.84 -9.31 -13.09
N PHE A 66 15.44 -8.32 -13.90
CA PHE A 66 14.16 -8.37 -14.60
C PHE A 66 14.10 -9.53 -15.61
N THR A 67 15.22 -9.87 -16.25
CA THR A 67 15.31 -11.04 -17.14
C THR A 67 15.14 -12.35 -16.37
N ILE A 68 15.76 -12.47 -15.18
CA ILE A 68 15.61 -13.63 -14.29
C ILE A 68 14.15 -13.81 -13.87
N ILE A 69 13.49 -12.73 -13.44
CA ILE A 69 12.08 -12.75 -13.01
C ILE A 69 11.16 -13.09 -14.19
N SER A 70 11.30 -12.39 -15.33
CA SER A 70 10.40 -12.53 -16.48
C SER A 70 10.53 -13.86 -17.22
N ASN A 71 11.68 -14.53 -17.12
CA ASN A 71 11.88 -15.88 -17.67
C ASN A 71 11.66 -16.99 -16.64
N HIS A 72 11.21 -16.64 -15.42
CA HIS A 72 10.88 -17.61 -14.37
C HIS A 72 12.06 -18.53 -14.01
N TYR A 73 13.26 -17.95 -13.88
CA TYR A 73 14.46 -18.70 -13.48
C TYR A 73 14.45 -18.95 -11.96
N TYR A 74 13.67 -19.96 -11.53
CA TYR A 74 13.46 -20.32 -10.12
C TYR A 74 14.66 -20.99 -9.45
N GLU A 75 15.76 -21.19 -10.17
CA GLU A 75 17.06 -21.44 -9.56
C GLU A 75 17.54 -20.24 -8.72
N TYR A 76 17.00 -19.03 -8.92
CA TYR A 76 17.29 -17.85 -8.13
C TYR A 76 16.24 -17.65 -7.03
N PHE A 77 16.70 -17.45 -5.79
CA PHE A 77 15.83 -17.26 -4.64
C PHE A 77 14.86 -16.10 -4.84
N TYR A 78 15.35 -14.96 -5.36
CA TYR A 78 14.51 -13.78 -5.57
C TYR A 78 13.35 -14.05 -6.54
N ALA A 79 13.58 -14.72 -7.67
CA ALA A 79 12.51 -15.03 -8.62
C ALA A 79 11.54 -16.06 -8.06
N TRP A 80 12.04 -17.07 -7.34
CA TRP A 80 11.20 -18.08 -6.70
C TRP A 80 10.30 -17.48 -5.62
N SER A 81 10.83 -16.60 -4.76
CA SER A 81 10.09 -16.03 -3.62
C SER A 81 9.06 -14.96 -4.00
N HIS A 82 9.20 -14.32 -5.17
CA HIS A 82 8.43 -13.13 -5.51
C HIS A 82 7.63 -13.22 -6.81
N SER A 83 7.79 -14.30 -7.60
CA SER A 83 7.11 -14.45 -8.90
C SER A 83 6.60 -15.87 -9.12
N SER A 84 5.61 -16.02 -10.00
CA SER A 84 5.09 -17.33 -10.44
C SER A 84 4.68 -17.25 -11.91
N LYS A 85 4.55 -18.39 -12.59
CA LYS A 85 4.22 -18.49 -14.02
C LYS A 85 2.84 -17.97 -14.37
N VAL A 86 1.98 -17.88 -13.37
CA VAL A 86 0.57 -17.51 -13.47
C VAL A 86 0.31 -16.04 -13.19
N LEU A 87 1.31 -15.29 -12.70
CA LEU A 87 1.15 -13.87 -12.43
C LEU A 87 0.97 -13.09 -13.74
N PRO A 88 -0.04 -12.20 -13.81
CA PRO A 88 -0.14 -11.17 -14.82
C PRO A 88 1.16 -10.37 -14.96
N VAL A 89 1.43 -9.88 -16.17
CA VAL A 89 2.68 -9.20 -16.51
C VAL A 89 2.92 -7.96 -15.65
N GLU A 90 1.87 -7.22 -15.33
CA GLU A 90 1.91 -6.07 -14.44
C GLU A 90 2.39 -6.43 -13.03
N TYR A 91 2.03 -7.61 -12.52
CA TYR A 91 2.47 -8.07 -11.20
C TYR A 91 3.87 -8.68 -11.25
N ILE A 92 4.26 -9.32 -12.36
CA ILE A 92 5.66 -9.70 -12.62
C ILE A 92 6.56 -8.46 -12.58
N ILE A 93 6.10 -7.33 -13.12
CA ILE A 93 6.83 -6.06 -13.02
C ILE A 93 6.92 -5.62 -11.55
N SER A 94 5.83 -5.70 -10.78
CA SER A 94 5.85 -5.31 -9.36
C SER A 94 6.71 -6.21 -8.47
N SER A 95 6.89 -7.48 -8.82
CA SER A 95 7.81 -8.41 -8.15
C SER A 95 9.25 -7.89 -8.12
N PHE A 96 9.63 -6.98 -9.02
CA PHE A 96 10.96 -6.36 -9.04
C PHE A 96 11.25 -5.50 -7.81
N TRP A 97 10.24 -4.88 -7.19
CA TRP A 97 10.44 -3.92 -6.09
C TRP A 97 9.69 -4.28 -4.81
N GLU A 98 8.94 -5.38 -4.83
CA GLU A 98 8.28 -5.90 -3.64
C GLU A 98 9.34 -6.33 -2.60
N GLY A 99 10.32 -7.17 -2.97
CA GLY A 99 11.41 -7.59 -2.09
C GLY A 99 12.37 -6.45 -1.66
N GLN A 100 13.13 -6.67 -0.57
CA GLN A 100 14.05 -5.67 -0.02
C GLN A 100 15.12 -5.22 -1.02
N GLU A 101 15.82 -6.17 -1.65
CA GLU A 101 16.90 -5.92 -2.61
C GLU A 101 16.39 -5.09 -3.79
N GLY A 102 15.22 -5.47 -4.31
CA GLY A 102 14.50 -4.77 -5.36
C GLY A 102 14.18 -3.32 -5.01
N SER A 103 13.73 -3.07 -3.79
CA SER A 103 13.43 -1.71 -3.31
C SER A 103 14.67 -0.81 -3.20
N PHE A 104 15.81 -1.36 -2.74
CA PHE A 104 17.09 -0.63 -2.75
C PHE A 104 17.56 -0.33 -4.18
N LEU A 105 17.34 -1.26 -5.11
CA LEU A 105 17.66 -1.09 -6.51
C LEU A 105 16.76 -0.03 -7.17
N LEU A 106 15.46 -0.01 -6.87
CA LEU A 106 14.53 1.02 -7.31
C LEU A 106 14.95 2.41 -6.82
N TRP A 107 15.40 2.51 -5.56
CA TRP A 107 15.95 3.75 -5.03
C TRP A 107 17.24 4.17 -5.73
N SER A 108 18.17 3.23 -5.94
CA SER A 108 19.44 3.47 -6.64
C SER A 108 19.18 3.94 -8.07
N PHE A 109 18.26 3.30 -8.78
CA PHE A 109 17.84 3.66 -10.14
C PHE A 109 17.36 5.10 -10.24
N TRP A 110 16.44 5.53 -9.36
CA TRP A 110 15.99 6.93 -9.36
C TRP A 110 17.11 7.91 -9.06
N ASN A 111 17.97 7.60 -8.08
CA ASN A 111 19.11 8.45 -7.75
C ASN A 111 20.12 8.56 -8.92
N VAL A 112 20.33 7.50 -9.72
CA VAL A 112 21.17 7.53 -10.94
C VAL A 112 20.59 8.50 -11.96
N LEU A 113 19.30 8.37 -12.26
CA LEU A 113 18.60 9.24 -13.21
C LEU A 113 18.66 10.70 -12.77
N LEU A 114 18.39 10.97 -11.49
CA LEU A 114 18.45 12.31 -10.93
C LEU A 114 19.88 12.88 -10.94
N GLY A 115 20.90 12.05 -10.66
CA GLY A 115 22.29 12.47 -10.76
C GLY A 115 22.71 12.87 -12.18
N PHE A 116 22.24 12.14 -13.20
CA PHE A 116 22.42 12.56 -14.60
C PHE A 116 21.75 13.90 -14.89
N VAL A 117 20.52 14.12 -14.40
CA VAL A 117 19.84 15.42 -14.53
C VAL A 117 20.66 16.54 -13.87
N ILE A 118 21.23 16.33 -12.68
CA ILE A 118 22.07 17.33 -12.00
C ILE A 118 23.35 17.64 -12.80
N LEU A 119 24.03 16.62 -13.31
CA LEU A 119 25.24 16.78 -14.13
C LEU A 119 24.98 17.60 -15.41
N LEU A 120 23.80 17.47 -16.01
CA LEU A 120 23.40 18.21 -17.21
C LEU A 120 22.93 19.64 -16.90
N THR A 121 22.32 19.89 -15.74
CA THR A 121 21.60 21.14 -15.47
C THR A 121 22.41 22.17 -14.68
N ASN A 122 23.31 21.77 -13.77
CA ASN A 122 23.94 22.68 -12.81
C ASN A 122 25.46 22.45 -12.62
N LYS A 123 26.26 23.03 -13.53
CA LYS A 123 27.73 22.88 -13.54
C LYS A 123 28.43 23.48 -12.30
N LYS A 124 27.91 24.55 -11.70
CA LYS A 124 28.53 25.23 -10.54
C LYS A 124 28.53 24.35 -9.29
N TRP A 125 27.40 23.68 -9.04
CA TRP A 125 27.18 22.89 -7.84
C TRP A 125 27.44 21.40 -8.02
N ALA A 126 27.52 20.94 -9.28
CA ALA A 126 27.67 19.53 -9.61
C ALA A 126 28.80 18.84 -8.81
N PRO A 127 30.04 19.35 -8.68
CA PRO A 127 31.07 18.60 -7.94
C PRO A 127 30.66 18.33 -6.48
N SER A 128 30.26 19.36 -5.73
CA SER A 128 29.80 19.21 -4.34
C SER A 128 28.53 18.36 -4.17
N VAL A 129 27.54 18.52 -5.06
CA VAL A 129 26.25 17.78 -4.98
C VAL A 129 26.46 16.32 -5.34
N MET A 130 27.27 16.04 -6.35
CA MET A 130 27.52 14.69 -6.81
C MET A 130 28.33 13.85 -5.81
N VAL A 131 29.10 14.47 -4.91
CA VAL A 131 29.69 13.73 -3.78
C VAL A 131 28.60 13.11 -2.92
N SER A 132 27.57 13.87 -2.52
CA SER A 132 26.46 13.32 -1.73
C SER A 132 25.70 12.22 -2.48
N PHE A 133 25.46 12.42 -3.78
CA PHE A 133 24.85 11.40 -4.64
C PHE A 133 25.68 10.12 -4.68
N SER A 134 26.98 10.22 -4.96
CA SER A 134 27.84 9.04 -5.07
C SER A 134 28.03 8.33 -3.71
N VAL A 135 27.99 9.06 -2.58
CA VAL A 135 28.00 8.44 -1.24
C VAL A 135 26.70 7.65 -0.99
N VAL A 136 25.54 8.22 -1.30
CA VAL A 136 24.26 7.49 -1.19
C VAL A 136 24.22 6.30 -2.13
N GLN A 137 24.77 6.42 -3.34
CA GLN A 137 24.87 5.29 -4.27
C GLN A 137 25.80 4.19 -3.79
N ALA A 138 26.95 4.53 -3.20
CA ALA A 138 27.84 3.54 -2.60
C ALA A 138 27.16 2.82 -1.42
N PHE A 139 26.34 3.52 -0.64
CA PHE A 139 25.49 2.93 0.38
C PHE A 139 24.45 1.97 -0.24
N LEU A 140 23.65 2.41 -1.22
CA LEU A 140 22.62 1.54 -1.80
C LEU A 140 23.23 0.33 -2.52
N ALA A 141 24.36 0.50 -3.21
CA ALA A 141 25.08 -0.61 -3.83
C ALA A 141 25.66 -1.59 -2.81
N SER A 142 26.09 -1.12 -1.62
CA SER A 142 26.55 -2.01 -0.54
C SER A 142 25.40 -2.79 0.10
N MET A 143 24.17 -2.28 0.09
CA MET A 143 22.98 -2.99 0.58
C MET A 143 22.63 -4.21 -0.27
N ILE A 144 23.02 -4.23 -1.54
CA ILE A 144 22.77 -5.35 -2.46
C ILE A 144 24.03 -6.15 -2.81
N LEU A 145 25.15 -5.90 -2.10
CA LEU A 145 26.45 -6.47 -2.44
C LEU A 145 26.54 -7.98 -2.18
N GLY A 146 25.91 -8.49 -1.12
CA GLY A 146 25.82 -9.92 -0.83
C GLY A 146 27.15 -10.57 -0.45
N VAL A 147 28.07 -9.83 0.17
CA VAL A 147 29.40 -10.32 0.57
C VAL A 147 29.38 -10.69 2.06
N VAL A 148 29.87 -11.88 2.39
CA VAL A 148 30.01 -12.36 3.78
C VAL A 148 31.49 -12.57 4.09
N ILE A 149 32.00 -11.92 5.15
CA ILE A 149 33.39 -12.04 5.62
C ILE A 149 33.37 -12.44 7.10
N GLY A 150 33.67 -13.70 7.39
CA GLY A 150 33.46 -14.26 8.73
C GLY A 150 31.99 -14.13 9.12
N ASP A 151 31.71 -13.53 10.28
CA ASP A 151 30.34 -13.28 10.75
C ASP A 151 29.73 -11.98 10.19
N LEU A 152 30.49 -11.17 9.43
CA LEU A 152 30.02 -9.90 8.90
C LEU A 152 29.36 -10.09 7.53
N LYS A 153 28.03 -9.87 7.46
CA LYS A 153 27.27 -9.79 6.22
C LYS A 153 27.18 -8.34 5.74
N ILE A 154 27.55 -8.08 4.49
CA ILE A 154 27.44 -6.78 3.81
C ILE A 154 26.48 -6.93 2.63
N GLY A 155 25.26 -6.44 2.82
CA GLY A 155 24.18 -6.51 1.85
C GLY A 155 23.63 -7.92 1.58
N SER A 156 22.57 -7.97 0.79
CA SER A 156 21.95 -9.19 0.28
C SER A 156 21.87 -9.12 -1.24
N SER A 157 22.47 -10.08 -1.94
CA SER A 157 22.49 -10.06 -3.41
C SER A 157 21.15 -10.61 -3.94
N PRO A 158 20.48 -9.92 -4.90
CA PRO A 158 19.27 -10.44 -5.53
C PRO A 158 19.55 -11.63 -6.46
N PHE A 159 20.83 -11.97 -6.68
CA PHE A 159 21.27 -13.06 -7.56
C PHE A 159 21.68 -14.32 -6.80
N ILE A 160 21.35 -14.43 -5.51
CA ILE A 160 21.60 -15.65 -4.73
C ILE A 160 20.77 -16.81 -5.31
N LEU A 161 21.40 -17.96 -5.49
CA LEU A 161 20.72 -19.17 -5.93
C LEU A 161 19.87 -19.74 -4.78
N LEU A 162 18.75 -20.37 -5.13
CA LEU A 162 17.82 -20.98 -4.18
C LEU A 162 18.53 -21.99 -3.26
N ARG A 163 19.43 -22.81 -3.81
CA ARG A 163 20.24 -23.78 -3.06
C ARG A 163 21.21 -23.16 -2.05
N ASP A 164 21.61 -21.91 -2.27
CA ASP A 164 22.55 -21.18 -1.41
C ASP A 164 21.80 -20.34 -0.36
N ALA A 165 20.55 -19.98 -0.64
CA ALA A 165 19.68 -19.22 0.25
C ALA A 165 18.94 -20.10 1.28
N MET A 166 18.65 -21.36 0.93
CA MET A 166 17.82 -22.25 1.75
C MET A 166 18.55 -23.55 2.11
N ASP A 167 18.61 -23.84 3.41
CA ASP A 167 19.06 -25.15 3.91
C ASP A 167 17.89 -26.15 3.88
N ALA A 168 17.67 -26.74 2.70
CA ALA A 168 16.59 -27.71 2.48
C ALA A 168 17.15 -29.10 2.10
N PRO A 169 16.60 -30.21 2.64
CA PRO A 169 17.10 -31.56 2.36
C PRO A 169 17.16 -31.92 0.87
N ILE A 170 16.29 -31.34 0.04
CA ILE A 170 16.26 -31.58 -1.40
C ILE A 170 17.58 -31.19 -2.07
N PHE A 171 18.26 -30.13 -1.62
CA PHE A 171 19.52 -29.69 -2.22
C PHE A 171 20.71 -30.57 -1.84
N ASN A 172 20.61 -31.32 -0.74
CA ASN A 172 21.57 -32.36 -0.37
C ASN A 172 21.44 -33.61 -1.26
N ILE A 173 20.24 -33.86 -1.81
CA ILE A 173 19.93 -35.02 -2.66
C ILE A 173 20.14 -34.66 -4.14
N ASN A 174 19.63 -33.50 -4.55
CA ASN A 174 19.73 -32.96 -5.90
C ASN A 174 20.14 -31.47 -5.83
N PRO A 175 21.45 -31.17 -5.88
CA PRO A 175 21.96 -29.80 -5.84
C PRO A 175 21.51 -28.92 -7.03
N ASP A 176 21.00 -29.54 -8.09
CA ASP A 176 20.53 -28.87 -9.30
C ASP A 176 18.99 -28.87 -9.41
N TYR A 177 18.30 -29.16 -8.31
CA TYR A 177 16.84 -29.06 -8.24
C TYR A 177 16.39 -27.63 -8.51
N VAL A 178 15.41 -27.48 -9.40
CA VAL A 178 14.74 -26.20 -9.70
C VAL A 178 13.24 -26.44 -9.53
N PRO A 179 12.55 -25.67 -8.67
CA PRO A 179 11.10 -25.75 -8.54
C PRO A 179 10.39 -25.51 -9.88
N GLU A 180 9.25 -26.19 -10.08
CA GLU A 180 8.45 -25.99 -11.29
C GLU A 180 7.80 -24.61 -11.33
N ASP A 181 7.48 -24.02 -10.19
CA ASP A 181 6.93 -22.67 -10.06
C ASP A 181 7.50 -21.96 -8.82
N GLY A 182 7.35 -20.64 -8.78
CA GLY A 182 7.65 -19.83 -7.60
C GLY A 182 6.41 -19.59 -6.72
N THR A 183 6.63 -19.04 -5.53
CA THR A 183 5.58 -18.76 -4.54
C THR A 183 4.65 -17.61 -4.97
N GLY A 184 5.05 -16.83 -5.97
CA GLY A 184 4.27 -15.70 -6.46
C GLY A 184 4.34 -14.46 -5.57
N LEU A 185 3.68 -13.40 -6.02
CA LEU A 185 3.50 -12.18 -5.24
C LEU A 185 2.42 -12.42 -4.19
N ASN A 186 2.62 -11.89 -2.98
CA ASN A 186 1.58 -11.91 -1.94
C ASN A 186 0.24 -11.47 -2.57
N PRO A 187 -0.82 -12.28 -2.49
CA PRO A 187 -2.09 -11.98 -3.15
C PRO A 187 -2.73 -10.64 -2.75
N LEU A 188 -2.43 -10.09 -1.57
CA LEU A 188 -2.81 -8.71 -1.22
C LEU A 188 -2.19 -7.65 -2.14
N LEU A 189 -0.94 -7.88 -2.54
CA LEU A 189 -0.15 -6.97 -3.34
C LEU A 189 -0.49 -7.07 -4.83
N GLN A 190 -1.31 -8.05 -5.23
CA GLN A 190 -1.87 -8.16 -6.57
C GLN A 190 -3.01 -7.13 -6.78
N ASN A 191 -2.65 -5.86 -6.75
CA ASN A 191 -3.51 -4.71 -7.02
C ASN A 191 -2.74 -3.73 -7.91
N TYR A 192 -3.41 -3.09 -8.87
CA TYR A 192 -2.78 -2.14 -9.79
C TYR A 192 -1.99 -1.02 -9.09
N TRP A 193 -2.41 -0.58 -7.91
CA TRP A 193 -1.66 0.43 -7.16
C TRP A 193 -0.26 -0.05 -6.79
N MET A 194 -0.05 -1.33 -6.48
CA MET A 194 1.27 -1.87 -6.17
C MET A 194 2.26 -1.74 -7.34
N VAL A 195 1.73 -1.62 -8.56
CA VAL A 195 2.53 -1.41 -9.77
C VAL A 195 3.04 0.04 -9.86
N ILE A 196 2.28 1.01 -9.34
CA ILE A 196 2.54 2.44 -9.57
C ILE A 196 2.93 3.23 -8.32
N HIS A 197 2.39 2.90 -7.14
CA HIS A 197 2.63 3.66 -5.92
C HIS A 197 4.08 3.53 -5.41
N PRO A 198 4.71 2.34 -5.36
CA PRO A 198 6.08 2.24 -4.82
C PRO A 198 7.09 3.00 -5.71
N PRO A 199 7.08 2.88 -7.05
CA PRO A 199 7.93 3.70 -7.90
C PRO A 199 7.79 5.21 -7.67
N VAL A 200 6.56 5.71 -7.48
CA VAL A 200 6.30 7.13 -7.22
C VAL A 200 6.79 7.54 -5.82
N LEU A 201 6.54 6.72 -4.79
CA LEU A 201 7.00 6.97 -3.43
C LEU A 201 8.53 7.01 -3.35
N PHE A 202 9.21 6.03 -3.96
CA PHE A 202 10.67 5.97 -4.02
C PHE A 202 11.28 7.10 -4.85
N LEU A 203 10.62 7.56 -5.91
CA LEU A 203 11.02 8.79 -6.59
C LEU A 203 10.90 9.99 -5.65
N GLY A 204 9.84 10.06 -4.83
CA GLY A 204 9.68 11.01 -3.75
C GLY A 204 10.89 11.01 -2.81
N TYR A 205 11.25 9.86 -2.25
CA TYR A 205 12.43 9.68 -1.39
C TYR A 205 13.74 10.10 -2.10
N ALA A 206 13.98 9.61 -3.31
CA ALA A 206 15.17 9.93 -4.11
C ALA A 206 15.32 11.44 -4.34
N THR A 207 14.24 12.14 -4.64
CA THR A 207 14.32 13.58 -4.92
C THR A 207 14.67 14.42 -3.69
N THR A 208 14.37 13.95 -2.46
CA THR A 208 14.75 14.66 -1.22
C THR A 208 16.26 14.76 -1.03
N LEU A 209 17.05 13.88 -1.65
CA LEU A 209 18.50 13.93 -1.66
C LEU A 209 19.03 15.21 -2.33
N ILE A 210 18.30 15.77 -3.29
CA ILE A 210 18.75 16.95 -4.04
C ILE A 210 18.86 18.19 -3.14
N PRO A 211 17.79 18.65 -2.46
CA PRO A 211 17.91 19.78 -1.54
C PRO A 211 18.90 19.51 -0.40
N PHE A 212 18.97 18.27 0.11
CA PHE A 212 19.98 17.86 1.09
C PHE A 212 21.41 18.06 0.58
N ALA A 213 21.72 17.56 -0.61
CA ALA A 213 23.04 17.65 -1.23
C ALA A 213 23.43 19.11 -1.53
N TYR A 214 22.48 19.95 -1.93
CA TYR A 214 22.71 21.39 -2.04
C TYR A 214 23.04 22.03 -0.68
N ALA A 215 22.30 21.70 0.38
CA ALA A 215 22.55 22.23 1.72
C ALA A 215 23.93 21.81 2.26
N ILE A 216 24.28 20.52 2.15
CA ILE A 216 25.61 20.00 2.50
C ILE A 216 26.70 20.68 1.66
N GLY A 217 26.48 20.81 0.35
CA GLY A 217 27.38 21.53 -0.54
C GLY A 217 27.58 22.99 -0.14
N GLY A 218 26.52 23.68 0.27
CA GLY A 218 26.57 25.07 0.75
C GLY A 218 27.38 25.21 2.04
N LEU A 219 27.18 24.30 3.00
CA LEU A 219 27.95 24.25 4.24
C LEU A 219 29.42 23.91 4.01
N TRP A 220 29.71 22.99 3.09
CA TRP A 220 31.06 22.60 2.72
C TRP A 220 31.80 23.75 2.02
N LYS A 221 31.17 24.35 0.99
CA LYS A 221 31.71 25.50 0.23
C LYS A 221 31.80 26.79 1.04
N LYS A 222 31.11 26.88 2.18
CA LYS A 222 30.83 28.12 2.91
C LYS A 222 30.00 29.12 2.08
N ASP A 223 29.31 28.65 1.04
CA ASP A 223 28.30 29.41 0.30
C ASP A 223 26.92 29.14 0.94
N PHE A 224 26.72 29.74 2.12
CA PHE A 224 25.52 29.51 2.94
C PHE A 224 24.24 30.04 2.31
N LYS A 225 24.35 30.97 1.34
CA LYS A 225 23.22 31.65 0.70
C LYS A 225 22.85 31.00 -0.65
N GLY A 226 23.86 30.65 -1.45
CA GLY A 226 23.69 30.27 -2.85
C GLY A 226 23.02 28.92 -3.08
N TRP A 227 22.99 28.03 -2.09
CA TRP A 227 22.41 26.69 -2.22
C TRP A 227 20.87 26.68 -2.26
N VAL A 228 20.22 27.64 -1.57
CA VAL A 228 18.74 27.65 -1.42
C VAL A 228 18.04 27.77 -2.76
N ARG A 229 18.62 28.57 -3.66
CA ARG A 229 18.01 28.90 -4.95
C ARG A 229 17.90 27.71 -5.91
N PRO A 230 18.97 26.94 -6.18
CA PRO A 230 18.84 25.71 -6.96
C PRO A 230 18.11 24.59 -6.20
N ALA A 231 18.12 24.57 -4.86
CA ALA A 231 17.42 23.56 -4.07
C ALA A 231 15.89 23.74 -4.04
N LEU A 232 15.38 24.97 -4.05
CA LEU A 232 13.95 25.25 -3.83
C LEU A 232 13.00 24.61 -4.87
N PRO A 233 13.27 24.65 -6.19
CA PRO A 233 12.43 23.96 -7.17
C PRO A 233 12.37 22.44 -6.93
N TRP A 234 13.49 21.86 -6.50
CA TRP A 234 13.56 20.44 -6.16
C TRP A 234 12.83 20.12 -4.88
N ALA A 235 12.91 20.95 -3.83
CA ALA A 235 12.10 20.77 -2.62
C ALA A 235 10.59 20.76 -2.94
N LEU A 236 10.13 21.67 -3.81
CA LEU A 236 8.73 21.67 -4.29
C LEU A 236 8.38 20.41 -5.09
N PHE A 237 9.26 19.96 -5.99
CA PHE A 237 9.08 18.73 -6.74
C PHE A 237 9.02 17.51 -5.81
N SER A 238 9.91 17.43 -4.84
CA SER A 238 9.93 16.39 -3.81
C SER A 238 8.63 16.37 -3.01
N ALA A 239 8.14 17.52 -2.55
CA ALA A 239 6.89 17.58 -1.80
C ALA A 239 5.68 17.14 -2.64
N ALA A 240 5.66 17.49 -3.93
CA ALA A 240 4.61 17.05 -4.82
C ALA A 240 4.64 15.53 -5.05
N ILE A 241 5.78 14.98 -5.45
CA ILE A 241 5.90 13.56 -5.79
C ILE A 241 5.76 12.67 -4.54
N LEU A 242 6.41 13.04 -3.43
CA LEU A 242 6.28 12.30 -2.17
C LEU A 242 4.83 12.35 -1.66
N GLY A 243 4.19 13.52 -1.74
CA GLY A 243 2.77 13.67 -1.36
C GLY A 243 1.84 12.80 -2.22
N VAL A 244 2.05 12.77 -3.54
CA VAL A 244 1.29 11.88 -4.44
C VAL A 244 1.54 10.41 -4.09
N GLY A 245 2.79 10.01 -3.84
CA GLY A 245 3.11 8.64 -3.44
C GLY A 245 2.42 8.21 -2.14
N ILE A 246 2.38 9.07 -1.12
CA ILE A 246 1.67 8.83 0.15
C ILE A 246 0.17 8.68 -0.10
N LEU A 247 -0.42 9.56 -0.92
CA LEU A 247 -1.86 9.55 -1.19
C LEU A 247 -2.29 8.35 -2.05
N MET A 248 -1.44 7.92 -2.98
CA MET A 248 -1.64 6.67 -3.71
C MET A 248 -1.59 5.45 -2.78
N GLY A 249 -0.69 5.46 -1.79
CA GLY A 249 -0.65 4.44 -0.73
C GLY A 249 -1.94 4.39 0.08
N GLY A 250 -2.43 5.55 0.55
CA GLY A 250 -3.71 5.60 1.29
C GLY A 250 -4.92 5.19 0.44
N TYR A 251 -4.91 5.48 -0.86
CA TYR A 251 -5.96 5.00 -1.77
C TYR A 251 -5.88 3.49 -2.02
N TRP A 252 -4.67 2.93 -2.13
CA TRP A 252 -4.48 1.48 -2.20
C TRP A 252 -4.96 0.79 -0.92
N ALA A 253 -4.61 1.33 0.25
CA ALA A 253 -5.10 0.84 1.53
C ALA A 253 -6.63 0.86 1.58
N TYR A 254 -7.24 1.95 1.11
CA TYR A 254 -8.70 2.06 1.00
C TYR A 254 -9.31 0.96 0.13
N GLU A 255 -8.70 0.57 -0.98
CA GLU A 255 -9.22 -0.48 -1.87
C GLU A 255 -8.87 -1.91 -1.45
N THR A 256 -7.86 -2.10 -0.60
CA THR A 256 -7.21 -3.41 -0.42
C THR A 256 -7.18 -3.90 1.02
N LEU A 257 -7.05 -3.00 1.99
CA LEU A 257 -6.89 -3.35 3.41
C LEU A 257 -8.24 -3.24 4.13
N ASN A 258 -8.43 -4.08 5.15
CA ASN A 258 -9.69 -4.24 5.89
C ASN A 258 -9.84 -3.36 7.15
N PHE A 259 -8.90 -2.47 7.45
CA PHE A 259 -8.97 -1.59 8.64
C PHE A 259 -9.97 -0.44 8.53
N GLU A 260 -10.97 -0.54 7.65
CA GLU A 260 -12.12 0.36 7.63
C GLU A 260 -11.79 1.82 7.27
N GLY A 261 -10.82 2.02 6.37
CA GLY A 261 -10.49 3.37 5.92
C GLY A 261 -9.33 3.46 4.94
N PHE A 262 -8.91 4.71 4.69
CA PHE A 262 -7.77 5.04 3.81
C PHE A 262 -6.48 5.32 4.59
N TRP A 263 -6.54 5.36 5.92
CA TRP A 263 -5.40 5.64 6.80
C TRP A 263 -5.67 5.11 8.22
N ASN A 264 -4.87 4.17 8.70
CA ASN A 264 -5.01 3.61 10.05
C ASN A 264 -3.93 4.06 11.04
N TRP A 265 -3.12 5.05 10.66
CA TRP A 265 -1.89 5.41 11.38
C TRP A 265 -0.89 4.25 11.48
N ASP A 266 -0.84 3.38 10.48
CA ASP A 266 0.14 2.32 10.37
C ASP A 266 1.57 2.90 10.45
N PRO A 267 2.50 2.27 11.21
CA PRO A 267 3.85 2.79 11.41
C PRO A 267 4.64 3.07 10.12
N VAL A 268 4.45 2.27 9.06
CA VAL A 268 5.16 2.46 7.78
C VAL A 268 4.57 3.63 7.01
N GLU A 269 3.26 3.79 7.03
CA GLU A 269 2.59 4.97 6.47
C GLU A 269 3.02 6.26 7.21
N ASN A 270 3.03 6.22 8.55
CA ASN A 270 3.50 7.31 9.41
C ASN A 270 4.96 7.71 9.11
N ALA A 271 5.83 6.72 8.93
CA ALA A 271 7.24 6.91 8.60
C ALA A 271 7.44 7.74 7.33
N SER A 272 6.54 7.60 6.35
CA SER A 272 6.57 8.36 5.10
C SER A 272 5.97 9.77 5.22
N LEU A 273 4.96 9.95 6.10
CA LEU A 273 4.27 11.24 6.30
C LEU A 273 5.14 12.28 7.02
N VAL A 274 5.90 11.87 8.05
CA VAL A 274 6.75 12.76 8.85
C VAL A 274 7.75 13.57 8.00
N PRO A 275 8.58 12.96 7.12
CA PRO A 275 9.49 13.72 6.27
C PRO A 275 8.75 14.65 5.31
N TRP A 276 7.53 14.31 4.86
CA TRP A 276 6.72 15.18 4.00
C TRP A 276 6.28 16.45 4.73
N LEU A 277 5.81 16.36 5.98
CA LEU A 277 5.43 17.52 6.79
C LEU A 277 6.61 18.47 7.00
N VAL A 278 7.79 17.92 7.35
CA VAL A 278 9.02 18.70 7.55
C VAL A 278 9.53 19.28 6.21
N LEU A 279 9.32 18.59 5.10
CA LEU A 279 9.66 19.09 3.76
C LEU A 279 8.78 20.29 3.38
N VAL A 280 7.47 20.24 3.64
CA VAL A 280 6.57 21.38 3.43
C VAL A 280 7.00 22.56 4.32
N ALA A 281 7.37 22.32 5.58
CA ALA A 281 7.93 23.36 6.45
C ALA A 281 9.21 23.98 5.87
N SER A 282 10.12 23.15 5.36
CA SER A 282 11.39 23.58 4.76
C SER A 282 11.19 24.47 3.52
N ILE A 283 10.20 24.16 2.68
CA ILE A 283 9.84 24.97 1.51
C ILE A 283 9.46 26.38 1.96
N HIS A 284 8.66 26.49 3.01
CA HIS A 284 8.19 27.77 3.52
C HIS A 284 9.34 28.60 4.14
N THR A 285 10.27 27.97 4.86
CA THR A 285 11.46 28.68 5.38
C THR A 285 12.40 29.11 4.25
N MET A 286 12.58 28.29 3.21
CA MET A 286 13.39 28.64 2.04
C MET A 286 12.79 29.79 1.22
N ILE A 287 11.47 29.81 1.07
CA ILE A 287 10.74 30.91 0.42
C ILE A 287 10.88 32.20 1.22
N THR A 288 10.77 32.10 2.55
CA THR A 288 10.99 33.23 3.47
C THR A 288 12.39 33.80 3.29
N TYR A 289 13.41 32.94 3.33
CA TYR A 289 14.79 33.34 3.08
C TYR A 289 14.97 34.06 1.74
N LYS A 290 14.42 33.51 0.64
CA LYS A 290 14.52 34.12 -0.69
C LYS A 290 13.87 35.52 -0.73
N LYS A 291 12.90 35.81 0.14
CA LYS A 291 12.15 37.07 0.13
C LYS A 291 12.69 38.13 1.10
N SER A 292 13.12 37.73 2.29
CA SER A 292 13.46 38.63 3.39
C SER A 292 14.85 38.42 3.99
N GLU A 293 15.63 37.46 3.47
CA GLU A 293 16.93 37.01 4.01
C GLU A 293 16.87 36.57 5.50
N THR A 294 15.69 36.15 5.97
CA THR A 294 15.47 35.56 7.30
C THR A 294 15.29 34.04 7.19
N ALA A 295 15.29 33.31 8.31
CA ALA A 295 15.05 31.86 8.37
C ALA A 295 16.07 30.95 7.62
N LEU A 296 17.27 31.44 7.30
CA LEU A 296 18.30 30.64 6.63
C LEU A 296 18.73 29.43 7.48
N LYS A 297 19.03 29.65 8.77
CA LYS A 297 19.41 28.60 9.71
C LYS A 297 18.33 27.52 9.85
N ALA A 298 17.07 27.95 9.97
CA ALA A 298 15.93 27.04 10.00
C ALA A 298 15.82 26.22 8.70
N SER A 299 16.00 26.86 7.54
CA SER A 299 15.98 26.16 6.26
C SER A 299 17.06 25.09 6.15
N ILE A 300 18.27 25.36 6.66
CA ILE A 300 19.36 24.37 6.69
C ILE A 300 18.96 23.19 7.58
N ILE A 301 18.50 23.44 8.82
CA ILE A 301 18.09 22.37 9.74
C ILE A 301 16.99 21.51 9.12
N LEU A 302 15.91 22.13 8.65
CA LEU A 302 14.75 21.39 8.13
C LEU A 302 15.11 20.58 6.89
N VAL A 303 15.87 21.14 5.94
CA VAL A 303 16.29 20.40 4.74
C VAL A 303 17.20 19.22 5.08
N LEU A 304 18.11 19.39 6.04
CA LEU A 304 18.94 18.28 6.52
C LEU A 304 18.08 17.21 7.20
N SER A 305 17.14 17.61 8.06
CA SER A 305 16.23 16.71 8.76
C SER A 305 15.36 15.88 7.82
N VAL A 306 14.86 16.44 6.70
CA VAL A 306 14.01 15.69 5.74
C VAL A 306 14.70 14.44 5.23
N PHE A 307 15.92 14.56 4.71
CA PHE A 307 16.64 13.40 4.17
C PHE A 307 17.03 12.40 5.26
N LEU A 308 17.39 12.89 6.45
CA LEU A 308 17.65 12.03 7.62
C LEU A 308 16.40 11.27 8.06
N MET A 309 15.22 11.90 7.99
CA MET A 309 13.94 11.26 8.28
C MET A 309 13.56 10.23 7.21
N VAL A 310 13.91 10.45 5.93
CA VAL A 310 13.77 9.42 4.88
C VAL A 310 14.67 8.21 5.16
N LEU A 311 15.93 8.43 5.55
CA LEU A 311 16.82 7.33 5.97
C LEU A 311 16.28 6.61 7.21
N TYR A 312 15.72 7.36 8.17
CA TYR A 312 15.09 6.79 9.35
C TYR A 312 13.84 5.96 9.01
N ALA A 313 13.00 6.45 8.09
CA ALA A 313 11.86 5.71 7.57
C ALA A 313 12.31 4.40 6.92
N THR A 314 13.37 4.42 6.09
CA THR A 314 13.94 3.19 5.52
C THR A 314 14.43 2.24 6.61
N PHE A 315 15.12 2.74 7.63
CA PHE A 315 15.54 1.91 8.77
C PHE A 315 14.34 1.25 9.46
N MET A 316 13.29 2.00 9.80
CA MET A 316 12.10 1.44 10.45
C MET A 316 11.42 0.35 9.60
N VAL A 317 11.28 0.57 8.30
CA VAL A 317 10.56 -0.34 7.40
C VAL A 317 11.36 -1.61 7.07
N ARG A 318 12.70 -1.53 7.03
CA ARG A 318 13.56 -2.59 6.47
C ARG A 318 14.43 -3.30 7.51
N SER A 319 14.47 -2.85 8.76
CA SER A 319 15.28 -3.47 9.81
C SER A 319 14.58 -4.63 10.55
N GLY A 320 13.32 -4.93 10.25
CA GLY A 320 12.50 -5.87 11.04
C GLY A 320 11.96 -5.31 12.36
N VAL A 321 12.35 -4.09 12.77
CA VAL A 321 11.96 -3.50 14.06
C VAL A 321 10.45 -3.23 14.19
N LEU A 322 9.74 -3.16 13.07
CA LEU A 322 8.29 -2.96 13.02
C LEU A 322 7.49 -4.26 12.82
N GLY A 323 8.14 -5.44 12.80
CA GLY A 323 7.56 -6.73 12.41
C GLY A 323 6.19 -7.04 13.02
N GLU A 324 6.03 -6.79 14.33
CA GLU A 324 4.78 -7.07 15.06
C GLU A 324 3.75 -5.93 15.01
N SER A 325 4.14 -4.76 14.49
CA SER A 325 3.36 -3.51 14.59
C SER A 325 2.86 -2.97 13.25
N SER A 326 3.30 -3.55 12.12
CA SER A 326 2.91 -3.11 10.78
C SER A 326 2.91 -4.25 9.77
N VAL A 327 1.82 -4.33 9.02
CA VAL A 327 1.62 -5.25 7.89
C VAL A 327 2.49 -4.91 6.67
N HIS A 328 3.10 -3.72 6.65
CA HIS A 328 3.97 -3.25 5.56
C HIS A 328 5.46 -3.40 5.87
N SER A 329 5.81 -3.89 7.06
CA SER A 329 7.20 -4.02 7.49
C SER A 329 7.86 -5.24 6.85
N PHE A 330 9.16 -5.15 6.59
CA PHE A 330 9.94 -6.25 6.05
C PHE A 330 10.67 -6.99 7.17
N THR A 331 10.81 -8.31 7.00
CA THR A 331 11.65 -9.15 7.85
C THR A 331 13.12 -8.77 7.74
N ASP A 332 13.90 -8.86 8.82
CA ASP A 332 15.32 -8.50 8.79
C ASP A 332 16.13 -9.51 7.97
N LEU A 333 16.84 -9.04 6.94
CA LEU A 333 17.79 -9.85 6.16
C LEU A 333 19.18 -9.95 6.83
N GLY A 334 19.28 -9.59 8.11
CA GLY A 334 20.53 -9.40 8.83
C GLY A 334 21.24 -8.10 8.44
N LEU A 335 20.49 -7.09 8.00
CA LEU A 335 21.01 -5.81 7.47
C LEU A 335 20.67 -4.62 8.39
N SER A 336 19.91 -4.84 9.45
CA SER A 336 19.53 -3.82 10.44
C SER A 336 20.72 -3.02 10.98
N GLY A 337 21.83 -3.69 11.36
CA GLY A 337 23.05 -3.05 11.84
C GLY A 337 23.73 -2.18 10.77
N GLN A 338 23.77 -2.64 9.51
CA GLN A 338 24.29 -1.88 8.38
C GLN A 338 23.45 -0.61 8.15
N LEU A 339 22.11 -0.73 8.11
CA LEU A 339 21.19 0.42 7.99
C LEU A 339 21.38 1.43 9.12
N LEU A 340 21.52 0.98 10.36
CA LEU A 340 21.75 1.84 11.51
C LEU A 340 23.06 2.62 11.39
N LEU A 341 24.15 1.95 10.99
CA LEU A 341 25.44 2.60 10.76
C LEU A 341 25.34 3.73 9.73
N TYR A 342 24.59 3.51 8.63
CA TYR A 342 24.39 4.53 7.61
C TYR A 342 23.57 5.70 8.12
N LEU A 343 22.43 5.45 8.78
CA LEU A 343 21.62 6.48 9.40
C LEU A 343 22.46 7.36 10.34
N LEU A 344 23.21 6.74 11.26
CA LEU A 344 24.07 7.46 12.21
C LEU A 344 25.19 8.23 11.51
N SER A 345 25.80 7.67 10.47
CA SER A 345 26.86 8.33 9.70
C SER A 345 26.37 9.62 9.05
N PHE A 346 25.23 9.57 8.33
CA PHE A 346 24.65 10.76 7.71
C PHE A 346 24.19 11.78 8.77
N LEU A 347 23.60 11.32 9.87
CA LEU A 347 23.16 12.16 10.99
C LEU A 347 24.34 12.93 11.60
N ILE A 348 25.39 12.21 12.01
CA ILE A 348 26.57 12.78 12.67
C ILE A 348 27.28 13.76 11.73
N ILE A 349 27.55 13.37 10.47
CA ILE A 349 28.22 14.23 9.50
C ILE A 349 27.44 15.53 9.27
N SER A 350 26.11 15.43 9.10
CA SER A 350 25.26 16.59 8.85
C SER A 350 25.22 17.54 10.05
N ILE A 351 25.07 16.99 11.27
CA ILE A 351 25.07 17.77 12.51
C ILE A 351 26.43 18.44 12.74
N VAL A 352 27.52 17.67 12.68
CA VAL A 352 28.89 18.20 12.89
C VAL A 352 29.18 19.32 11.89
N LEU A 353 28.86 19.11 10.61
CA LEU A 353 29.09 20.14 9.59
C LEU A 353 28.24 21.39 9.83
N ALA A 354 26.97 21.25 10.19
CA ALA A 354 26.09 22.38 10.51
C ALA A 354 26.57 23.14 11.76
N VAL A 355 26.96 22.43 12.82
CA VAL A 355 27.44 23.00 14.09
C VAL A 355 28.77 23.73 13.89
N VAL A 356 29.74 23.11 13.23
CA VAL A 356 31.06 23.73 12.94
C VAL A 356 30.89 24.99 12.11
N ARG A 357 29.90 25.04 11.21
CA ARG A 357 29.64 26.23 10.37
C ARG A 357 28.68 27.23 11.00
N TRP A 358 28.04 26.91 12.13
CA TRP A 358 26.90 27.64 12.67
C TRP A 358 27.16 29.14 12.89
N LYS A 359 28.34 29.48 13.43
CA LYS A 359 28.74 30.87 13.70
C LYS A 359 28.97 31.70 12.43
N HIS A 360 29.22 31.04 11.30
CA HIS A 360 29.46 31.71 10.01
C HIS A 360 28.20 31.86 9.16
N ILE A 361 27.10 31.19 9.53
CA ILE A 361 25.83 31.30 8.81
C ILE A 361 25.20 32.66 9.14
N PRO A 362 24.93 33.51 8.12
CA PRO A 362 24.31 34.81 8.35
C PRO A 362 22.98 34.68 9.10
N SER A 363 22.80 35.51 10.13
CA SER A 363 21.53 35.71 10.82
C SER A 363 21.14 37.16 10.75
N THR A 364 19.84 37.41 10.65
CA THR A 364 19.24 38.74 10.66
C THR A 364 18.54 38.95 12.00
N GLU A 365 18.92 39.98 12.76
CA GLU A 365 18.27 40.37 14.03
C GLU A 365 17.01 41.20 13.78
N LYS A 366 16.11 40.71 12.92
CA LYS A 366 14.81 41.35 12.76
C LYS A 366 13.86 40.81 13.82
N GLU A 367 13.34 41.69 14.67
CA GLU A 367 12.21 41.35 15.52
C GLU A 367 11.02 40.93 14.66
N VAL A 368 10.49 39.75 14.97
CA VAL A 368 9.39 39.14 14.22
C VAL A 368 8.08 39.71 14.76
N SER A 369 7.60 40.80 14.17
CA SER A 369 6.26 41.34 14.47
C SER A 369 5.18 40.32 14.09
N THR A 370 4.12 40.19 14.88
CA THR A 370 2.95 39.34 14.57
C THR A 370 2.21 39.76 13.29
N TYR A 371 2.43 40.99 12.81
CA TYR A 371 1.88 41.49 11.54
C TYR A 371 2.82 41.25 10.34
N SER A 372 3.91 40.51 10.54
CA SER A 372 4.88 40.17 9.50
C SER A 372 4.52 38.86 8.80
N ARG A 373 4.90 38.74 7.51
CA ARG A 373 4.77 37.46 6.77
C ARG A 373 5.63 36.37 7.39
N GLU A 374 6.77 36.77 7.95
CA GLU A 374 7.78 35.89 8.53
C GLU A 374 7.22 35.18 9.77
N PHE A 375 6.43 35.89 10.60
CA PHE A 375 5.76 35.31 11.77
C PHE A 375 4.81 34.17 11.41
N TRP A 376 3.87 34.43 10.50
CA TRP A 376 2.84 33.45 10.13
C TRP A 376 3.43 32.24 9.43
N ILE A 377 4.46 32.45 8.61
CA ILE A 377 5.19 31.35 7.99
C ILE A 377 5.95 30.53 9.04
N PHE A 378 6.61 31.19 10.01
CA PHE A 378 7.29 30.50 11.10
C PHE A 378 6.31 29.67 11.93
N MET A 379 5.17 30.23 12.33
CA MET A 379 4.13 29.50 13.07
C MET A 379 3.63 28.27 12.29
N GLY A 380 3.39 28.40 10.99
CA GLY A 380 2.98 27.28 10.13
C GLY A 380 4.06 26.20 10.03
N ALA A 381 5.32 26.60 9.83
CA ALA A 381 6.44 25.67 9.77
C ALA A 381 6.65 24.93 11.10
N THR A 382 6.56 25.65 12.24
CA THR A 382 6.63 25.06 13.58
C THR A 382 5.49 24.08 13.80
N LEU A 383 4.26 24.42 13.43
CA LEU A 383 3.12 23.53 13.58
C LEU A 383 3.30 22.23 12.79
N LEU A 384 3.74 22.31 11.54
CA LEU A 384 4.04 21.12 10.72
C LEU A 384 5.13 20.25 11.36
N CYS A 385 6.16 20.86 11.95
CA CYS A 385 7.20 20.12 12.66
C CYS A 385 6.66 19.46 13.94
N LEU A 386 5.77 20.12 14.67
CA LEU A 386 5.12 19.56 15.86
C LEU A 386 4.19 18.39 15.51
N MET A 387 3.44 18.50 14.40
CA MET A 387 2.65 17.38 13.86
C MET A 387 3.55 16.17 13.56
N GLY A 388 4.64 16.39 12.83
CA GLY A 388 5.61 15.33 12.52
C GLY A 388 6.26 14.74 13.77
N PHE A 389 6.63 15.57 14.74
CA PHE A 389 7.21 15.12 16.01
C PHE A 389 6.24 14.26 16.84
N GLN A 390 4.97 14.66 16.92
CA GLN A 390 3.95 13.90 17.64
C GLN A 390 3.68 12.54 16.97
N ILE A 391 3.76 12.46 15.64
CA ILE A 391 3.62 11.18 14.91
C ILE A 391 4.86 10.31 15.12
N LEU A 392 6.05 10.91 15.05
CA LEU A 392 7.31 10.20 15.12
C LEU A 392 7.52 9.52 16.47
N LEU A 393 7.27 10.21 17.59
CA LEU A 393 7.57 9.69 18.92
C LEU A 393 6.90 8.33 19.24
N PRO A 394 5.57 8.15 19.09
CA PRO A 394 4.94 6.86 19.35
C PRO A 394 5.26 5.82 18.28
N THR A 395 5.39 6.23 17.01
CA THR A 395 5.81 5.33 15.90
C THR A 395 7.20 4.74 16.17
N SER A 396 8.07 5.46 16.86
CA SER A 396 9.43 5.04 17.22
C SER A 396 9.51 4.17 18.47
N ILE A 397 8.41 3.84 19.16
CA ILE A 397 8.43 3.00 20.39
C ILE A 397 9.15 1.66 20.17
N PRO A 398 8.88 0.88 19.10
CA PRO A 398 9.60 -0.37 18.84
C PRO A 398 11.11 -0.16 18.69
N VAL A 399 11.52 0.96 18.08
CA VAL A 399 12.94 1.34 17.94
C VAL A 399 13.57 1.65 19.29
N TYR A 400 12.88 2.37 20.18
CA TYR A 400 13.39 2.64 21.52
C TYR A 400 13.58 1.36 22.33
N ASN A 401 12.62 0.44 22.25
CA ASN A 401 12.71 -0.87 22.90
C ASN A 401 13.91 -1.66 22.38
N SER A 402 14.08 -1.76 21.06
CA SER A 402 15.20 -2.45 20.41
C SER A 402 16.55 -1.85 20.84
N ILE A 403 16.67 -0.52 20.89
CA ILE A 403 17.90 0.16 21.35
C ILE A 403 18.19 -0.17 22.82
N ILE A 404 17.20 -0.04 23.72
CA ILE A 404 17.40 -0.29 25.15
C ILE A 404 17.81 -1.76 25.38
N GLN A 405 17.14 -2.71 24.71
CA GLN A 405 17.48 -4.12 24.76
C GLN A 405 18.89 -4.40 24.25
N SER A 406 19.32 -3.72 23.18
CA SER A 406 20.70 -3.83 22.65
C SER A 406 21.78 -3.38 23.64
N PHE A 407 21.45 -2.50 24.61
CA PHE A 407 22.35 -2.08 25.68
C PHE A 407 22.16 -2.89 26.98
N GLY A 408 21.43 -4.01 26.95
CA GLY A 408 21.19 -4.88 28.10
C GLY A 408 20.12 -4.35 29.08
N GLY A 409 19.35 -3.33 28.68
CA GLY A 409 18.20 -2.87 29.44
C GLY A 409 16.93 -3.67 29.10
N ILE A 410 15.92 -3.55 29.96
CA ILE A 410 14.58 -4.12 29.71
C ILE A 410 13.63 -2.95 29.47
N SER A 411 12.96 -2.94 28.31
CA SER A 411 11.93 -1.96 27.96
C SER A 411 10.72 -2.68 27.39
N ASN A 412 9.57 -2.50 28.04
CA ASN A 412 8.26 -3.04 27.64
C ASN A 412 7.29 -1.91 27.33
N LEU A 413 7.76 -0.82 26.71
CA LEU A 413 6.86 0.25 26.27
C LEU A 413 6.01 -0.30 25.13
N ALA A 414 4.72 -0.47 25.37
CA ALA A 414 3.79 -0.89 24.34
C ALA A 414 3.40 0.32 23.47
N PRO A 415 3.27 0.15 22.14
CA PRO A 415 2.54 1.10 21.31
C PRO A 415 1.10 1.34 21.84
N PRO A 416 0.45 2.46 21.48
CA PRO A 416 -0.94 2.70 21.86
C PRO A 416 -1.85 1.55 21.39
N ALA A 417 -2.70 1.03 22.28
CA ALA A 417 -3.66 -0.03 21.95
C ALA A 417 -4.67 0.44 20.90
N ASP A 418 -5.27 1.61 21.10
CA ASP A 418 -6.06 2.31 20.08
C ASP A 418 -5.17 3.35 19.37
N GLN A 419 -4.53 2.92 18.28
CA GLN A 419 -3.67 3.79 17.47
C GLN A 419 -4.48 4.94 16.86
N VAL A 420 -5.64 4.64 16.29
CA VAL A 420 -6.49 5.63 15.59
C VAL A 420 -6.91 6.74 16.54
N GLY A 421 -7.49 6.40 17.69
CA GLY A 421 -7.92 7.38 18.68
C GLY A 421 -6.74 8.16 19.26
N PHE A 422 -5.60 7.51 19.53
CA PHE A 422 -4.41 8.19 20.07
C PHE A 422 -3.90 9.29 19.13
N TYR A 423 -3.65 8.98 17.85
CA TYR A 423 -3.12 9.96 16.91
C TYR A 423 -4.17 11.01 16.53
N THR A 424 -5.40 10.59 16.24
CA THR A 424 -6.49 11.48 15.82
C THR A 424 -6.78 12.54 16.87
N LYS A 425 -6.75 12.19 18.16
CA LYS A 425 -6.97 13.13 19.26
C LYS A 425 -6.06 14.35 19.22
N TRP A 426 -4.78 14.18 18.87
CA TRP A 426 -3.82 15.29 18.78
C TRP A 426 -3.83 15.94 17.40
N GLN A 427 -3.82 15.12 16.35
CA GLN A 427 -3.72 15.58 14.97
C GLN A 427 -4.93 16.41 14.54
N MET A 428 -6.11 16.19 15.13
CA MET A 428 -7.28 17.01 14.88
C MET A 428 -7.07 18.48 15.29
N TRP A 429 -6.50 18.74 16.47
CA TRP A 429 -6.20 20.11 16.92
C TRP A 429 -5.11 20.75 16.07
N PHE A 430 -4.09 19.98 15.68
CA PHE A 430 -3.08 20.46 14.77
C PHE A 430 -3.64 20.75 13.37
N ALA A 431 -4.55 19.92 12.86
CA ALA A 431 -5.23 20.13 11.58
C ALA A 431 -6.06 21.42 11.59
N MET A 432 -6.79 21.71 12.67
CA MET A 432 -7.48 22.99 12.86
C MET A 432 -6.50 24.17 12.83
N GLY A 433 -5.39 24.07 13.57
CA GLY A 433 -4.33 25.08 13.56
C GLY A 433 -3.74 25.27 12.15
N LEU A 434 -3.49 24.18 11.44
CA LEU A 434 -2.92 24.17 10.10
C LEU A 434 -3.87 24.86 9.12
N ALA A 435 -5.15 24.54 9.18
CA ALA A 435 -6.19 25.15 8.36
C ALA A 435 -6.26 26.68 8.57
N ILE A 436 -6.28 27.13 9.83
CA ILE A 436 -6.33 28.57 10.16
C ILE A 436 -5.06 29.29 9.70
N LEU A 437 -3.88 28.71 9.94
CA LEU A 437 -2.60 29.29 9.52
C LEU A 437 -2.46 29.32 7.99
N SER A 438 -2.93 28.28 7.31
CA SER A 438 -2.95 28.17 5.84
C SER A 438 -3.83 29.23 5.18
N GLY A 439 -4.99 29.54 5.76
CA GLY A 439 -5.85 30.63 5.31
C GLY A 439 -5.23 32.00 5.59
N THR A 440 -4.83 32.22 6.84
CA THR A 440 -4.38 33.55 7.33
C THR A 440 -3.03 33.95 6.76
N GLY A 441 -2.07 33.03 6.69
CA GLY A 441 -0.71 33.30 6.22
C GLY A 441 -0.65 33.82 4.78
N GLN A 442 -1.60 33.43 3.92
CA GLN A 442 -1.69 33.90 2.54
C GLN A 442 -2.05 35.38 2.43
N PHE A 443 -2.88 35.90 3.35
CA PHE A 443 -3.17 37.34 3.40
C PHE A 443 -1.90 38.14 3.73
N PHE A 444 -1.17 37.76 4.77
CA PHE A 444 0.07 38.43 5.17
C PHE A 444 1.20 38.28 4.14
N TRP A 445 1.21 37.21 3.35
CA TRP A 445 2.17 37.04 2.27
C TRP A 445 1.94 38.01 1.10
N TRP A 446 0.69 38.11 0.63
CA TRP A 446 0.32 38.88 -0.56
C TRP A 446 -0.07 40.33 -0.27
N GLN A 447 -0.42 40.66 0.97
CA GLN A 447 -0.83 42.00 1.38
C GLN A 447 0.09 42.45 2.52
N LYS A 448 0.81 43.57 2.32
CA LYS A 448 1.53 44.23 3.42
C LYS A 448 0.50 44.93 4.30
N MET A 449 -0.18 44.18 5.16
CA MET A 449 -1.28 44.72 5.96
C MET A 449 -0.77 45.53 7.15
N LYS A 450 -1.29 46.75 7.30
CA LYS A 450 -1.25 47.45 8.59
C LYS A 450 -2.32 46.87 9.51
N LYS A 451 -2.16 47.01 10.83
CA LYS A 451 -3.14 46.53 11.84
C LYS A 451 -4.58 46.96 11.53
N SER A 452 -4.78 48.16 10.99
CA SER A 452 -6.09 48.70 10.60
C SER A 452 -6.75 47.99 9.41
N GLU A 453 -5.98 47.38 8.51
CA GLU A 453 -6.46 46.78 7.25
C GLU A 453 -6.77 45.27 7.37
N VAL A 454 -6.33 44.65 8.48
CA VAL A 454 -6.54 43.21 8.75
C VAL A 454 -8.02 42.89 8.81
N LYS A 455 -8.79 43.71 9.54
CA LYS A 455 -10.23 43.51 9.74
C LYS A 455 -10.97 43.54 8.40
N ASP A 456 -10.73 44.55 7.58
CA ASP A 456 -11.42 44.72 6.28
C ASP A 456 -11.07 43.59 5.30
N SER A 457 -9.84 43.08 5.38
CA SER A 457 -9.37 42.01 4.50
C SER A 457 -9.94 40.64 4.87
N LEU A 458 -10.10 40.34 6.17
CA LEU A 458 -10.58 39.05 6.66
C LEU A 458 -12.09 38.99 6.90
N LEU A 459 -12.79 40.13 7.04
CA LEU A 459 -14.22 40.14 7.36
C LEU A 459 -15.05 39.36 6.35
N MET A 460 -14.86 39.60 5.04
CA MET A 460 -15.65 38.91 4.01
C MET A 460 -15.42 37.38 3.99
N PRO A 461 -14.16 36.87 3.97
CA PRO A 461 -13.92 35.43 4.13
C PRO A 461 -14.56 34.83 5.39
N ILE A 462 -14.44 35.52 6.54
CA ILE A 462 -15.02 35.04 7.81
C ILE A 462 -16.55 34.97 7.72
N LEU A 463 -17.23 35.99 7.19
CA LEU A 463 -18.68 35.97 7.06
C LEU A 463 -19.16 34.84 6.12
N ILE A 464 -18.49 34.65 4.99
CA ILE A 464 -18.79 33.54 4.08
C ILE A 464 -18.54 32.19 4.76
N THR A 465 -17.44 32.06 5.51
CA THR A 465 -17.15 30.85 6.30
C THR A 465 -18.25 30.57 7.28
N LEU A 466 -18.65 31.55 8.09
CA LEU A 466 -19.69 31.36 9.09
C LEU A 466 -21.01 30.95 8.45
N ALA A 467 -21.39 31.54 7.32
CA ALA A 467 -22.60 31.18 6.59
C ALA A 467 -22.55 29.74 6.03
N ILE A 468 -21.46 29.38 5.34
CA ILE A 468 -21.29 28.05 4.74
C ILE A 468 -21.17 26.98 5.84
N SER A 469 -20.34 27.22 6.86
CA SER A 469 -20.18 26.30 7.98
C SER A 469 -21.48 26.13 8.75
N ALA A 470 -22.25 27.20 9.01
CA ALA A 470 -23.56 27.07 9.66
C ALA A 470 -24.51 26.20 8.83
N LEU A 471 -24.54 26.37 7.51
CA LEU A 471 -25.33 25.52 6.62
C LEU A 471 -24.89 24.04 6.71
N ILE A 472 -23.59 23.77 6.62
CA ILE A 472 -23.03 22.41 6.71
C ILE A 472 -23.38 21.78 8.07
N ILE A 473 -23.17 22.52 9.16
CA ILE A 473 -23.42 22.06 10.54
C ILE A 473 -24.90 21.68 10.74
N VAL A 474 -25.82 22.52 10.25
CA VAL A 474 -27.25 22.27 10.36
C VAL A 474 -27.67 21.08 9.49
N LEU A 475 -27.22 21.03 8.22
CA LEU A 475 -27.61 19.96 7.30
C LEU A 475 -27.04 18.59 7.72
N ALA A 476 -25.84 18.56 8.28
CA ALA A 476 -25.21 17.33 8.75
C ALA A 476 -25.57 16.98 10.22
N GLY A 477 -26.42 17.77 10.89
CA GLY A 477 -26.83 17.50 12.27
C GLY A 477 -25.68 17.46 13.28
N MET A 478 -24.64 18.29 13.07
CA MET A 478 -23.40 18.16 13.83
C MET A 478 -23.55 18.67 15.28
N THR A 479 -23.20 17.83 16.25
CA THR A 479 -23.19 18.17 17.68
C THR A 479 -21.79 18.15 18.31
N ASN A 480 -20.85 17.41 17.70
CA ASN A 480 -19.48 17.27 18.19
C ASN A 480 -18.68 18.57 17.98
N ILE A 481 -18.24 19.19 19.08
CA ILE A 481 -17.55 20.50 19.07
C ILE A 481 -16.23 20.45 18.26
N PRO A 482 -15.28 19.52 18.50
CA PRO A 482 -14.10 19.38 17.66
C PRO A 482 -14.39 19.30 16.15
N TYR A 483 -15.43 18.55 15.75
CA TYR A 483 -15.81 18.42 14.34
C TYR A 483 -16.34 19.72 13.77
N ILE A 484 -17.20 20.42 14.52
CA ILE A 484 -17.70 21.75 14.16
C ILE A 484 -16.54 22.73 13.95
N LEU A 485 -15.57 22.75 14.86
CA LEU A 485 -14.40 23.63 14.76
C LEU A 485 -13.54 23.30 13.54
N LEU A 486 -13.37 22.00 13.24
CA LEU A 486 -12.64 21.57 12.04
C LEU A 486 -13.36 21.96 10.75
N VAL A 487 -14.70 21.88 10.69
CA VAL A 487 -15.47 22.40 9.54
C VAL A 487 -15.25 23.89 9.38
N ILE A 488 -15.38 24.68 10.46
CA ILE A 488 -15.17 26.13 10.40
C ILE A 488 -13.76 26.46 9.92
N ALA A 489 -12.74 25.79 10.47
CA ALA A 489 -11.35 26.00 10.09
C ALA A 489 -11.09 25.63 8.62
N SER A 490 -11.61 24.49 8.17
CA SER A 490 -11.41 23.99 6.79
C SER A 490 -12.13 24.86 5.76
N VAL A 491 -13.38 25.23 6.03
CA VAL A 491 -14.14 26.17 5.19
C VAL A 491 -13.46 27.53 5.18
N TYR A 492 -12.92 28.02 6.32
CA TYR A 492 -12.10 29.22 6.36
C TYR A 492 -10.88 29.12 5.46
N THR A 493 -10.13 28.02 5.49
CA THR A 493 -9.00 27.83 4.58
C THR A 493 -9.44 27.96 3.12
N ILE A 494 -10.57 27.36 2.74
CA ILE A 494 -11.10 27.41 1.38
C ILE A 494 -11.50 28.85 1.01
N THR A 495 -12.34 29.53 1.81
CA THR A 495 -12.86 30.87 1.49
C THR A 495 -11.76 31.93 1.50
N ALA A 496 -10.84 31.86 2.47
CA ALA A 496 -9.67 32.73 2.59
C ALA A 496 -8.79 32.61 1.33
N ASN A 497 -8.46 31.39 0.94
CA ASN A 497 -7.64 31.15 -0.24
C ASN A 497 -8.37 31.43 -1.55
N ALA A 498 -9.69 31.21 -1.64
CA ALA A 498 -10.48 31.57 -2.80
C ALA A 498 -10.44 33.08 -3.06
N LYS A 499 -10.59 33.91 -2.02
CA LYS A 499 -10.46 35.38 -2.15
C LYS A 499 -9.08 35.78 -2.67
N ILE A 500 -8.03 35.16 -2.14
CA ILE A 500 -6.65 35.41 -2.59
C ILE A 500 -6.44 34.93 -4.03
N PHE A 501 -6.96 33.75 -4.38
CA PHE A 501 -6.93 33.17 -5.72
C PHE A 501 -7.56 34.13 -6.73
N PHE A 502 -8.82 34.56 -6.54
CA PHE A 502 -9.49 35.46 -7.47
C PHE A 502 -8.79 36.82 -7.60
N LYS A 503 -8.22 37.34 -6.51
CA LYS A 503 -7.43 38.58 -6.54
C LYS A 503 -6.16 38.42 -7.39
N ILE A 504 -5.43 37.33 -7.22
CA ILE A 504 -4.16 37.09 -7.91
C ILE A 504 -4.39 36.67 -9.36
N ALA A 505 -5.37 35.80 -9.61
CA ALA A 505 -5.68 35.28 -10.94
C ALA A 505 -6.03 36.39 -11.93
N LYS A 506 -6.70 37.46 -11.48
CA LYS A 506 -6.96 38.67 -12.29
C LYS A 506 -5.69 39.37 -12.79
N SER A 507 -4.57 39.26 -12.08
CA SER A 507 -3.30 39.85 -12.49
C SER A 507 -2.39 38.85 -13.21
N ASN A 508 -2.15 37.69 -12.61
CA ASN A 508 -1.36 36.61 -13.19
C ASN A 508 -1.71 35.28 -12.54
N TYR A 509 -2.49 34.46 -13.26
CA TYR A 509 -2.90 33.12 -12.82
C TYR A 509 -1.72 32.22 -12.41
N LYS A 510 -0.51 32.40 -12.97
CA LYS A 510 0.67 31.59 -12.62
C LYS A 510 1.15 31.80 -11.18
N LEU A 511 0.74 32.89 -10.53
CA LEU A 511 1.07 33.17 -9.12
C LEU A 511 0.15 32.46 -8.13
N SER A 512 -0.95 31.86 -8.61
CA SER A 512 -2.04 31.35 -7.77
C SER A 512 -1.83 29.93 -7.21
N GLY A 513 -0.78 29.21 -7.61
CA GLY A 513 -0.53 27.83 -7.19
C GLY A 513 -0.51 27.63 -5.67
N GLY A 514 0.00 28.61 -4.92
CA GLY A 514 -0.05 28.58 -3.46
C GLY A 514 -1.49 28.62 -2.92
N ALA A 515 -2.36 29.47 -3.45
CA ALA A 515 -3.75 29.55 -3.00
C ALA A 515 -4.52 28.26 -3.32
N ILE A 516 -4.32 27.71 -4.52
CA ILE A 516 -4.93 26.44 -4.95
C ILE A 516 -4.49 25.29 -4.05
N ALA A 517 -3.18 25.18 -3.76
CA ALA A 517 -2.67 24.13 -2.88
C ALA A 517 -3.36 24.14 -1.50
N HIS A 518 -3.46 25.31 -0.87
CA HIS A 518 -4.11 25.42 0.44
C HIS A 518 -5.64 25.24 0.38
N MET A 519 -6.31 25.58 -0.73
CA MET A 519 -7.73 25.19 -0.94
C MET A 519 -7.88 23.67 -0.97
N GLY A 520 -6.95 22.97 -1.62
CA GLY A 520 -6.89 21.50 -1.63
C GLY A 520 -6.78 20.92 -0.22
N ILE A 521 -5.95 21.50 0.65
CA ILE A 521 -5.86 21.11 2.07
C ILE A 521 -7.21 21.27 2.77
N GLY A 522 -7.90 22.39 2.58
CA GLY A 522 -9.22 22.60 3.21
C GLY A 522 -10.27 21.58 2.75
N LEU A 523 -10.30 21.24 1.45
CA LEU A 523 -11.18 20.20 0.92
C LEU A 523 -10.81 18.81 1.45
N MET A 524 -9.53 18.52 1.52
CA MET A 524 -8.99 17.28 2.07
C MET A 524 -9.41 17.07 3.53
N LEU A 525 -9.28 18.11 4.36
CA LEU A 525 -9.69 18.06 5.77
C LEU A 525 -11.21 17.86 5.94
N LEU A 526 -12.03 18.47 5.09
CA LEU A 526 -13.47 18.21 5.08
C LEU A 526 -13.78 16.77 4.68
N GLY A 527 -13.11 16.25 3.64
CA GLY A 527 -13.23 14.87 3.20
C GLY A 527 -12.91 13.89 4.32
N ILE A 528 -11.73 14.04 4.95
CA ILE A 528 -11.30 13.22 6.09
C ILE A 528 -12.32 13.26 7.22
N LEU A 529 -12.79 14.46 7.59
CA LEU A 529 -13.75 14.60 8.68
C LEU A 529 -15.06 13.85 8.40
N PHE A 530 -15.64 13.98 7.21
CA PHE A 530 -16.90 13.32 6.90
C PHE A 530 -16.69 11.82 6.71
N SER A 531 -15.68 11.40 5.94
CA SER A 531 -15.48 9.99 5.62
C SER A 531 -15.11 9.14 6.82
N THR A 532 -14.48 9.71 7.84
CA THR A 532 -14.00 8.98 9.03
C THR A 532 -14.73 9.38 10.31
N GLY A 533 -15.06 10.67 10.49
CA GLY A 533 -15.77 11.14 11.68
C GLY A 533 -17.27 10.87 11.67
N TYR A 534 -17.85 10.68 10.47
CA TYR A 534 -19.27 10.36 10.27
C TYR A 534 -19.46 9.03 9.54
N SER A 535 -18.43 8.18 9.47
CA SER A 535 -18.62 6.81 9.02
C SER A 535 -19.52 6.06 10.00
N SER A 536 -20.37 5.18 9.48
CA SER A 536 -21.27 4.38 10.30
C SER A 536 -21.30 2.94 9.82
N THR A 537 -21.09 2.01 10.75
CA THR A 537 -21.34 0.59 10.53
C THR A 537 -22.85 0.37 10.37
N ILE A 538 -23.25 -0.21 9.25
CA ILE A 538 -24.66 -0.54 8.96
C ILE A 538 -24.96 -2.03 9.12
N SER A 539 -23.93 -2.87 9.23
CA SER A 539 -23.96 -4.32 9.45
C SER A 539 -24.28 -4.71 10.89
N LEU A 540 -25.31 -4.12 11.49
CA LEU A 540 -25.68 -4.42 12.88
C LEU A 540 -26.26 -5.83 13.01
N ASN A 541 -25.75 -6.60 13.98
CA ASN A 541 -26.19 -7.96 14.22
C ASN A 541 -27.54 -8.00 14.95
N GLU A 542 -28.62 -8.15 14.19
CA GLU A 542 -29.97 -8.31 14.73
C GLU A 542 -30.39 -9.78 14.90
N THR A 543 -29.52 -10.73 14.53
CA THR A 543 -29.85 -12.17 14.54
C THR A 543 -29.88 -12.78 15.94
N GLY A 544 -29.23 -12.13 16.92
CA GLY A 544 -29.03 -12.66 18.27
C GLY A 544 -27.97 -13.76 18.36
N LEU A 545 -27.32 -14.11 17.26
CA LEU A 545 -26.23 -15.09 17.23
C LEU A 545 -24.94 -14.45 17.77
N LEU A 546 -24.29 -15.17 18.69
CA LEU A 546 -22.96 -14.84 19.17
C LEU A 546 -21.94 -15.40 18.17
N LEU A 547 -21.23 -14.51 17.47
CA LEU A 547 -20.33 -14.88 16.36
C LEU A 547 -18.98 -15.40 16.86
N THR A 548 -18.47 -14.83 17.95
CA THR A 548 -17.23 -15.25 18.59
C THR A 548 -17.29 -15.04 20.10
N ASN A 549 -16.64 -15.95 20.84
CA ASN A 549 -16.41 -15.84 22.29
C ASN A 549 -14.97 -15.46 22.63
N SER A 550 -14.14 -15.19 21.61
CA SER A 550 -12.73 -14.86 21.83
C SER A 550 -12.59 -13.46 22.40
N GLU A 551 -11.86 -13.35 23.52
CA GLU A 551 -11.46 -12.08 24.13
C GLU A 551 -10.41 -11.33 23.30
N GLU A 552 -9.87 -11.95 22.24
CA GLU A 552 -8.87 -11.36 21.34
C GLU A 552 -9.49 -10.55 20.19
N VAL A 553 -10.82 -10.55 20.06
CA VAL A 553 -11.55 -9.83 19.00
C VAL A 553 -12.12 -8.54 19.57
N GLU A 554 -12.25 -7.49 18.73
CA GLU A 554 -12.81 -6.20 19.15
C GLU A 554 -14.15 -6.34 19.89
N ASP A 555 -14.33 -5.55 20.95
CA ASP A 555 -15.50 -5.58 21.84
C ASP A 555 -16.85 -5.52 21.08
N ASN A 556 -16.87 -4.82 19.95
CA ASN A 556 -18.07 -4.62 19.14
C ASN A 556 -18.23 -5.63 17.99
N PHE A 557 -17.31 -6.57 17.80
CA PHE A 557 -17.34 -7.48 16.65
C PHE A 557 -18.67 -8.21 16.52
N ASN A 558 -19.17 -8.78 17.62
CA ASN A 558 -20.45 -9.47 17.64
C ASN A 558 -21.66 -8.56 17.33
N GLN A 559 -21.53 -7.24 17.52
CA GLN A 559 -22.59 -6.26 17.29
C GLN A 559 -22.53 -5.66 15.88
N GLU A 560 -21.33 -5.50 15.34
CA GLU A 560 -21.05 -4.76 14.10
C GLU A 560 -20.89 -5.65 12.85
N ASN A 561 -21.06 -6.96 13.02
CA ASN A 561 -20.94 -7.94 11.95
C ASN A 561 -22.21 -8.77 11.84
N ILE A 562 -22.59 -9.14 10.62
CA ILE A 562 -23.76 -9.98 10.35
C ILE A 562 -23.35 -11.33 9.76
N PRO A 563 -23.91 -12.45 10.28
CA PRO A 563 -23.72 -13.76 9.67
C PRO A 563 -24.62 -13.88 8.44
N LEU A 564 -24.02 -14.22 7.30
CA LEU A 564 -24.74 -14.49 6.06
C LEU A 564 -24.55 -15.95 5.67
N PHE A 565 -25.61 -16.74 5.83
CA PHE A 565 -25.65 -18.10 5.33
C PHE A 565 -25.96 -18.12 3.83
N ILE A 566 -25.44 -19.12 3.12
CA ILE A 566 -25.62 -19.17 1.68
C ILE A 566 -27.09 -19.19 1.31
N ASN A 567 -27.45 -18.31 0.36
CA ASN A 567 -28.78 -18.09 -0.19
C ASN A 567 -29.88 -17.69 0.80
N ASP A 568 -29.53 -17.42 2.06
CA ASP A 568 -30.45 -16.99 3.10
C ASP A 568 -30.52 -15.45 3.13
N PRO A 569 -31.64 -14.82 2.75
CA PRO A 569 -31.73 -13.36 2.73
C PRO A 569 -31.73 -12.78 4.15
N GLN A 570 -30.82 -11.84 4.41
CA GLN A 570 -30.70 -11.16 5.71
C GLN A 570 -30.92 -9.65 5.54
N THR A 571 -31.57 -9.03 6.52
CA THR A 571 -31.82 -7.58 6.51
C THR A 571 -30.66 -6.85 7.17
N MET A 572 -30.24 -5.72 6.60
CA MET A 572 -29.21 -4.83 7.10
C MET A 572 -29.58 -3.39 6.77
N GLY A 573 -30.19 -2.70 7.74
CA GLY A 573 -30.72 -1.35 7.53
C GLY A 573 -31.70 -1.31 6.36
N GLU A 574 -31.41 -0.50 5.34
CA GLU A 574 -32.23 -0.36 4.14
C GLU A 574 -31.94 -1.41 3.05
N TYR A 575 -31.07 -2.38 3.33
CA TYR A 575 -30.68 -3.42 2.38
C TYR A 575 -31.16 -4.81 2.82
N THR A 576 -31.55 -5.62 1.85
CA THR A 576 -31.59 -7.08 1.98
C THR A 576 -30.37 -7.65 1.29
N LEU A 577 -29.53 -8.37 2.03
CA LEU A 577 -28.36 -9.06 1.50
C LEU A 577 -28.69 -10.52 1.21
N THR A 578 -28.00 -11.10 0.24
CA THR A 578 -27.99 -12.55 0.05
C THR A 578 -26.59 -13.01 -0.35
N TYR A 579 -25.96 -13.82 0.49
CA TYR A 579 -24.68 -14.45 0.17
C TYR A 579 -24.88 -15.53 -0.90
N LYS A 580 -24.15 -15.44 -2.01
CA LYS A 580 -24.29 -16.33 -3.18
C LYS A 580 -23.19 -17.38 -3.30
N GLY A 581 -22.37 -17.55 -2.27
CA GLY A 581 -21.27 -18.50 -2.28
C GLY A 581 -19.95 -17.87 -2.71
N ARG A 582 -18.92 -18.72 -2.75
CA ARG A 582 -17.56 -18.38 -3.16
C ARG A 582 -17.40 -18.38 -4.68
N PHE A 583 -16.59 -17.46 -5.19
CA PHE A 583 -16.27 -17.28 -6.60
C PHE A 583 -14.75 -17.17 -6.80
N TYR A 584 -14.32 -17.53 -8.00
CA TYR A 584 -13.00 -17.25 -8.52
C TYR A 584 -13.10 -16.21 -9.64
N GLU A 585 -12.12 -15.33 -9.71
CA GLU A 585 -11.93 -14.46 -10.87
C GLU A 585 -11.17 -15.22 -11.97
N SER A 586 -11.67 -15.16 -13.20
CA SER A 586 -11.04 -15.78 -14.36
C SER A 586 -10.07 -14.82 -15.05
N TYR A 587 -9.03 -15.37 -15.68
CA TYR A 587 -8.04 -14.58 -16.43
C TYR A 587 -8.65 -13.88 -17.64
N ASP A 588 -9.73 -14.44 -18.18
CA ASP A 588 -10.52 -13.83 -19.25
C ASP A 588 -11.52 -12.80 -18.69
N GLY A 589 -11.28 -12.33 -17.46
CA GLY A 589 -12.10 -11.44 -16.64
C GLY A 589 -13.24 -12.16 -15.92
N GLY A 590 -14.02 -11.41 -15.13
CA GLY A 590 -15.28 -11.87 -14.55
C GLY A 590 -15.16 -13.00 -13.52
N TYR A 591 -16.29 -13.34 -12.90
CA TYR A 591 -16.34 -14.26 -11.77
C TYR A 591 -17.09 -15.55 -12.10
N VAL A 592 -16.55 -16.67 -11.63
CA VAL A 592 -17.15 -18.00 -11.78
C VAL A 592 -17.33 -18.65 -10.41
N LYS A 593 -18.52 -19.18 -10.14
CA LYS A 593 -18.86 -19.79 -8.85
C LYS A 593 -17.98 -21.02 -8.60
N ALA A 594 -17.37 -21.09 -7.41
CA ALA A 594 -16.41 -22.13 -7.06
C ALA A 594 -17.03 -23.55 -7.12
N SER A 595 -18.29 -23.71 -6.76
CA SER A 595 -19.00 -25.00 -6.85
C SER A 595 -19.25 -25.49 -8.28
N TYR A 596 -19.02 -24.63 -9.29
CA TYR A 596 -19.13 -25.02 -10.70
C TYR A 596 -17.81 -25.58 -11.23
N LEU A 597 -16.77 -25.56 -10.41
CA LEU A 597 -15.41 -25.91 -10.74
C LEU A 597 -14.96 -27.12 -9.91
N ALA A 598 -14.07 -27.92 -10.47
CA ALA A 598 -13.33 -28.96 -9.78
C ALA A 598 -11.88 -28.51 -9.60
N ASP A 599 -11.32 -28.85 -8.45
CA ASP A 599 -9.91 -28.58 -8.16
C ASP A 599 -9.01 -29.46 -9.02
N THR A 600 -7.86 -28.92 -9.38
CA THR A 600 -6.76 -29.66 -10.02
C THR A 600 -5.53 -29.54 -9.12
N PRO A 601 -4.46 -30.31 -9.37
CA PRO A 601 -3.19 -30.11 -8.67
C PRO A 601 -2.61 -28.70 -8.83
N SER A 602 -3.02 -27.96 -9.88
CA SER A 602 -2.70 -26.55 -10.07
C SER A 602 -3.74 -25.68 -9.37
N GLU A 603 -3.30 -24.72 -8.55
CA GLU A 603 -4.23 -23.81 -7.87
C GLU A 603 -5.04 -22.95 -8.85
N ASN A 604 -4.44 -22.62 -10.00
CA ASN A 604 -4.99 -21.68 -10.97
C ASN A 604 -5.75 -22.36 -12.12
N ASP A 605 -5.58 -23.66 -12.30
CA ASP A 605 -6.36 -24.40 -13.29
C ASP A 605 -7.52 -25.11 -12.61
N LYS A 606 -8.73 -24.91 -13.14
CA LYS A 606 -9.95 -25.52 -12.65
C LYS A 606 -10.70 -26.21 -13.77
N ILE A 607 -11.32 -27.36 -13.50
CA ILE A 607 -12.14 -28.07 -14.48
C ILE A 607 -13.61 -27.68 -14.32
N VAL A 608 -14.25 -27.28 -15.41
CA VAL A 608 -15.65 -26.88 -15.42
C VAL A 608 -16.55 -28.12 -15.23
N LYS A 609 -17.32 -28.17 -14.13
CA LYS A 609 -18.21 -29.31 -13.79
C LYS A 609 -19.53 -29.30 -14.56
N ARG A 610 -20.00 -28.12 -15.00
CA ARG A 610 -21.30 -27.90 -15.65
C ARG A 610 -21.20 -26.82 -16.72
N LYS A 611 -22.16 -26.75 -17.63
CA LYS A 611 -22.18 -25.68 -18.65
C LYS A 611 -22.34 -24.32 -17.96
N ILE A 612 -21.43 -23.38 -18.23
CA ILE A 612 -21.47 -22.01 -17.70
C ILE A 612 -21.67 -21.07 -18.87
N LYS A 613 -22.61 -20.13 -18.76
CA LYS A 613 -22.80 -19.04 -19.71
C LYS A 613 -22.30 -17.75 -19.09
N ARG A 614 -21.42 -17.05 -19.79
CA ARG A 614 -20.89 -15.74 -19.41
C ARG A 614 -21.10 -14.77 -20.58
N GLU A 615 -21.04 -13.46 -20.31
CA GLU A 615 -21.09 -12.45 -21.36
C GLU A 615 -19.98 -12.69 -22.39
N GLY A 616 -20.33 -13.15 -23.58
CA GLY A 616 -19.40 -13.42 -24.69
C GLY A 616 -18.92 -14.87 -24.83
N GLU A 617 -19.07 -15.73 -23.81
CA GLU A 617 -18.51 -17.09 -23.83
C GLU A 617 -19.41 -18.15 -23.17
N SER A 618 -19.31 -19.40 -23.66
CA SER A 618 -20.00 -20.56 -23.07
C SER A 618 -18.99 -21.66 -22.82
N LEU A 619 -18.64 -21.86 -21.55
CA LEU A 619 -17.79 -22.98 -21.11
C LEU A 619 -18.62 -24.26 -21.01
N LYS A 620 -18.08 -25.35 -21.53
CA LYS A 620 -18.67 -26.68 -21.47
C LYS A 620 -18.10 -27.46 -20.29
N LYS A 621 -18.84 -28.48 -19.86
CA LYS A 621 -18.33 -29.44 -18.87
C LYS A 621 -17.06 -30.10 -19.41
N GLY A 622 -16.01 -30.15 -18.60
CA GLY A 622 -14.70 -30.70 -18.94
C GLY A 622 -13.71 -29.67 -19.48
N ASP A 623 -14.13 -28.44 -19.79
CA ASP A 623 -13.21 -27.39 -20.20
C ASP A 623 -12.33 -26.98 -19.00
N THR A 624 -11.06 -26.68 -19.27
CA THR A 624 -10.14 -26.10 -18.28
C THR A 624 -10.28 -24.58 -18.28
N LEU A 625 -10.52 -24.01 -17.11
CA LEU A 625 -10.62 -22.58 -16.87
C LEU A 625 -9.42 -22.12 -16.03
N LYS A 626 -8.77 -21.05 -16.47
CA LYS A 626 -7.73 -20.37 -15.69
C LYS A 626 -8.34 -19.31 -14.78
N VAL A 627 -7.97 -19.37 -13.51
CA VAL A 627 -8.46 -18.49 -12.45
C VAL A 627 -7.32 -18.03 -11.54
N TYR A 628 -7.54 -16.95 -10.80
CA TYR A 628 -6.64 -16.54 -9.71
C TYR A 628 -6.92 -17.40 -8.47
N GLY A 629 -6.31 -18.58 -8.39
CA GLY A 629 -6.61 -19.62 -7.40
C GLY A 629 -6.43 -19.18 -5.95
N ALA A 630 -5.44 -18.33 -5.70
CA ALA A 630 -5.17 -17.77 -4.38
C ALA A 630 -6.20 -16.72 -3.92
N ASN A 631 -7.01 -16.17 -4.83
CA ASN A 631 -8.01 -15.16 -4.52
C ASN A 631 -9.40 -15.79 -4.41
N HIS A 632 -9.97 -15.80 -3.20
CA HIS A 632 -11.37 -16.18 -2.99
C HIS A 632 -12.24 -14.94 -2.87
N TYR A 633 -13.25 -14.85 -3.73
CA TYR A 633 -14.23 -13.77 -3.74
C TYR A 633 -15.56 -14.29 -3.19
N TYR A 634 -16.23 -13.49 -2.36
CA TYR A 634 -17.49 -13.87 -1.72
C TYR A 634 -18.59 -12.98 -2.26
N LYS A 635 -19.43 -13.52 -3.14
CA LYS A 635 -20.45 -12.70 -3.80
C LYS A 635 -21.60 -12.43 -2.83
N VAL A 636 -21.92 -11.16 -2.63
CA VAL A 636 -23.08 -10.71 -1.85
C VAL A 636 -23.96 -9.85 -2.73
N ASP A 637 -25.20 -10.29 -2.93
CA ASP A 637 -26.22 -9.50 -3.63
C ASP A 637 -26.88 -8.54 -2.64
N TYR A 638 -27.01 -7.28 -3.04
CA TYR A 638 -27.68 -6.21 -2.30
C TYR A 638 -28.96 -5.81 -3.02
N LEU A 639 -30.07 -5.76 -2.28
CA LEU A 639 -31.33 -5.16 -2.69
C LEU A 639 -31.67 -4.03 -1.73
N HIS A 640 -31.62 -2.79 -2.22
CA HIS A 640 -32.01 -1.62 -1.44
C HIS A 640 -33.54 -1.48 -1.41
N ALA A 641 -34.07 -0.83 -0.36
CA ALA A 641 -35.51 -0.62 -0.16
C ALA A 641 -36.21 0.15 -1.31
N ASP A 642 -35.48 0.98 -2.05
CA ASP A 642 -35.99 1.68 -3.25
C ASP A 642 -36.01 0.81 -4.53
N GLY A 643 -35.50 -0.42 -4.45
CA GLY A 643 -35.39 -1.37 -5.56
C GLY A 643 -34.04 -1.39 -6.28
N GLU A 644 -33.04 -0.56 -5.91
CA GLU A 644 -31.68 -0.67 -6.45
C GLU A 644 -31.08 -2.05 -6.15
N LYS A 645 -30.58 -2.73 -7.18
CA LYS A 645 -29.91 -4.03 -7.06
C LYS A 645 -28.46 -3.92 -7.55
N PHE A 646 -27.53 -4.43 -6.75
CA PHE A 646 -26.13 -4.58 -7.13
C PHE A 646 -25.50 -5.77 -6.40
N SER A 647 -24.32 -6.18 -6.83
CA SER A 647 -23.55 -7.24 -6.17
C SER A 647 -22.18 -6.70 -5.82
N LEU A 648 -21.65 -7.12 -4.68
CA LEU A 648 -20.27 -6.90 -4.28
C LEU A 648 -19.55 -8.24 -4.13
N PHE A 649 -18.24 -8.23 -4.35
CA PHE A 649 -17.33 -9.37 -4.32
C PHE A 649 -16.15 -9.07 -3.40
N PRO A 650 -16.36 -8.85 -2.08
CA PRO A 650 -15.23 -8.75 -1.16
C PRO A 650 -14.37 -10.01 -1.25
N ARG A 651 -13.06 -9.82 -1.08
CA ARG A 651 -12.05 -10.87 -1.22
C ARG A 651 -11.53 -11.26 0.16
N ALA A 652 -11.29 -12.54 0.39
CA ALA A 652 -10.61 -12.99 1.60
C ALA A 652 -9.66 -14.15 1.32
N GLN A 653 -8.58 -14.21 2.10
CA GLN A 653 -7.47 -15.15 1.96
C GLN A 653 -7.02 -15.57 3.36
N ILE A 654 -6.58 -16.81 3.53
CA ILE A 654 -6.01 -17.26 4.79
C ILE A 654 -4.51 -17.42 4.62
N ASN A 655 -3.75 -16.70 5.42
CA ASN A 655 -2.29 -16.74 5.43
C ASN A 655 -1.78 -16.70 6.88
N ALA A 656 -1.20 -17.81 7.32
CA ALA A 656 -0.68 -17.97 8.67
C ALA A 656 0.45 -16.98 9.01
N ASP A 657 1.29 -16.63 8.03
CA ASP A 657 2.44 -15.72 8.22
C ASP A 657 2.00 -14.25 8.45
N MET A 658 0.74 -13.94 8.12
CA MET A 658 0.16 -12.59 8.22
C MET A 658 -0.96 -12.50 9.28
N GLY A 659 -1.01 -13.45 10.22
CA GLY A 659 -1.98 -13.42 11.32
C GLY A 659 -3.35 -14.05 11.01
N GLY A 660 -3.46 -14.86 9.94
CA GLY A 660 -4.66 -15.63 9.62
C GLY A 660 -5.46 -15.04 8.47
N LEU A 661 -6.71 -14.61 8.73
CA LEU A 661 -7.59 -14.10 7.68
C LEU A 661 -7.17 -12.70 7.24
N ILE A 662 -6.80 -12.61 5.98
CA ILE A 662 -6.59 -11.37 5.26
C ILE A 662 -7.85 -11.08 4.44
N SER A 663 -8.46 -9.92 4.67
CA SER A 663 -9.64 -9.50 3.93
C SER A 663 -9.35 -8.24 3.12
N SER A 664 -9.93 -8.17 1.93
CA SER A 664 -9.97 -6.95 1.11
C SER A 664 -11.43 -6.59 0.84
N PRO A 665 -11.79 -5.30 0.97
CA PRO A 665 -13.15 -4.86 0.73
C PRO A 665 -13.51 -4.91 -0.75
N ASP A 666 -14.81 -4.89 -1.04
CA ASP A 666 -15.34 -4.36 -2.29
C ASP A 666 -16.23 -3.16 -1.98
N ILE A 667 -16.15 -2.13 -2.83
CA ILE A 667 -16.63 -0.78 -2.52
C ILE A 667 -17.62 -0.33 -3.57
N ARG A 668 -18.88 -0.15 -3.16
CA ARG A 668 -19.89 0.52 -3.97
C ARG A 668 -19.71 2.03 -3.84
N ARG A 669 -19.04 2.62 -4.83
CA ARG A 669 -18.80 4.07 -4.89
C ARG A 669 -20.04 4.84 -5.32
N LYS A 670 -20.41 5.89 -4.58
CA LYS A 670 -21.39 6.88 -5.02
C LYS A 670 -20.81 8.28 -4.85
N PHE A 671 -21.47 9.29 -5.41
CA PHE A 671 -20.97 10.67 -5.31
C PHE A 671 -20.96 11.18 -3.86
N THR A 672 -21.98 10.83 -3.07
CA THR A 672 -22.21 11.35 -1.72
C THR A 672 -21.74 10.43 -0.60
N LYS A 673 -21.77 9.11 -0.80
CA LYS A 673 -21.34 8.11 0.19
C LYS A 673 -20.86 6.85 -0.49
N ASP A 674 -19.78 6.28 0.02
CA ASP A 674 -19.31 4.97 -0.42
C ASP A 674 -19.79 3.91 0.57
N LEU A 675 -20.24 2.78 0.05
CA LEU A 675 -20.54 1.60 0.86
C LEU A 675 -19.34 0.66 0.76
N TYR A 676 -18.66 0.51 1.89
CA TYR A 676 -17.46 -0.29 2.06
C TYR A 676 -17.84 -1.62 2.70
N THR A 677 -17.57 -2.74 2.02
CA THR A 677 -17.98 -4.07 2.47
C THR A 677 -16.79 -4.99 2.48
N HIS A 678 -16.53 -5.68 3.59
CA HIS A 678 -15.49 -6.70 3.67
C HIS A 678 -15.96 -7.91 4.46
N VAL A 679 -15.29 -9.05 4.25
CA VAL A 679 -15.56 -10.28 5.00
C VAL A 679 -14.67 -10.32 6.22
N SER A 680 -15.25 -10.38 7.41
CA SER A 680 -14.50 -10.31 8.68
C SER A 680 -14.20 -11.69 9.24
N SER A 681 -14.92 -12.72 8.79
CA SER A 681 -14.58 -14.13 9.02
C SER A 681 -15.16 -15.03 7.94
N VAL A 682 -14.43 -16.09 7.61
CA VAL A 682 -14.87 -17.17 6.71
C VAL A 682 -14.49 -18.52 7.32
N PRO A 683 -15.26 -19.58 7.07
CA PRO A 683 -14.77 -20.94 7.25
C PRO A 683 -13.47 -21.13 6.48
N ASP A 684 -12.45 -21.70 7.12
CA ASP A 684 -11.17 -21.93 6.47
C ASP A 684 -11.38 -22.89 5.29
N PRO A 685 -11.18 -22.44 4.03
CA PRO A 685 -11.45 -23.28 2.87
C PRO A 685 -10.41 -24.40 2.70
N THR A 686 -9.28 -24.32 3.42
CA THR A 686 -8.16 -25.26 3.35
C THR A 686 -8.21 -26.33 4.44
N GLN A 687 -8.98 -26.12 5.51
CA GLN A 687 -9.16 -27.12 6.57
C GLN A 687 -10.03 -28.28 6.11
N GLU A 688 -9.72 -29.48 6.60
CA GLU A 688 -10.59 -30.64 6.41
C GLU A 688 -11.93 -30.41 7.12
N ILE A 689 -13.01 -30.68 6.40
CA ILE A 689 -14.36 -30.54 6.94
C ILE A 689 -14.62 -31.68 7.92
N GLU A 690 -14.96 -31.31 9.15
CA GLU A 690 -15.52 -32.25 10.12
C GLU A 690 -16.98 -32.56 9.74
N TRP A 691 -17.21 -33.83 9.41
CA TRP A 691 -18.51 -34.36 9.05
C TRP A 691 -19.16 -35.04 10.25
N SER A 692 -20.49 -34.92 10.36
CA SER A 692 -21.25 -35.69 11.35
C SER A 692 -21.06 -37.20 11.18
N GLU A 693 -21.39 -37.95 12.23
CA GLU A 693 -21.57 -39.40 12.14
C GLU A 693 -22.54 -39.76 11.00
N PRO A 694 -22.28 -40.85 10.25
CA PRO A 694 -23.12 -41.28 9.15
C PRO A 694 -24.51 -41.65 9.65
N LYS A 695 -25.53 -41.01 9.09
CA LYS A 695 -26.93 -41.37 9.29
C LYS A 695 -27.46 -42.09 8.07
N GLU A 696 -27.88 -43.34 8.26
CA GLU A 696 -28.54 -44.09 7.19
C GLU A 696 -30.01 -43.70 7.07
N MET A 697 -30.48 -43.57 5.83
CA MET A 697 -31.87 -43.36 5.52
C MET A 697 -32.30 -44.23 4.34
N GLU A 698 -33.48 -44.83 4.45
CA GLU A 698 -34.09 -45.60 3.37
C GLU A 698 -35.05 -44.69 2.62
N VAL A 699 -34.87 -44.57 1.30
CA VAL A 699 -35.66 -43.67 0.44
C VAL A 699 -36.18 -44.41 -0.80
N THR A 700 -37.32 -43.97 -1.30
CA THR A 700 -37.92 -44.41 -2.56
C THR A 700 -37.92 -43.29 -3.60
N PHE A 701 -38.13 -43.64 -4.87
CA PHE A 701 -38.24 -42.66 -5.95
C PHE A 701 -39.36 -41.65 -5.71
N GLY A 702 -39.05 -40.36 -5.89
CA GLY A 702 -40.02 -39.27 -5.73
C GLY A 702 -40.41 -38.97 -4.27
N GLU A 703 -39.92 -39.73 -3.30
CA GLU A 703 -40.12 -39.47 -1.88
C GLU A 703 -39.35 -38.22 -1.45
N LYS A 704 -40.03 -37.36 -0.69
CA LYS A 704 -39.41 -36.15 -0.12
C LYS A 704 -38.80 -36.49 1.23
N PHE A 705 -37.53 -36.13 1.40
CA PHE A 705 -36.81 -36.23 2.65
C PHE A 705 -35.99 -34.96 2.90
N PHE A 706 -35.41 -34.83 4.08
CA PHE A 706 -34.63 -33.65 4.47
C PHE A 706 -33.14 -33.96 4.53
N LEU A 707 -32.33 -33.09 3.93
CA LEU A 707 -30.88 -33.03 4.10
C LEU A 707 -30.54 -31.64 4.64
N ASN A 708 -30.00 -31.55 5.86
CA ASN A 708 -29.99 -30.30 6.62
C ASN A 708 -31.40 -29.67 6.61
N ASP A 709 -31.51 -28.41 6.20
CA ASP A 709 -32.76 -27.64 6.17
C ASP A 709 -33.46 -27.72 4.80
N PHE A 710 -32.93 -28.54 3.87
CA PHE A 710 -33.39 -28.57 2.48
C PHE A 710 -34.34 -29.74 2.20
N VAL A 711 -35.40 -29.45 1.47
CA VAL A 711 -36.27 -30.49 0.88
C VAL A 711 -35.50 -31.19 -0.24
N THR A 712 -35.46 -32.50 -0.20
CA THR A 712 -34.67 -33.33 -1.13
C THR A 712 -35.52 -34.44 -1.72
N VAL A 713 -35.26 -34.80 -2.99
CA VAL A 713 -35.93 -35.90 -3.69
C VAL A 713 -34.90 -36.74 -4.44
N LEU A 714 -35.04 -38.07 -4.37
CA LEU A 714 -34.35 -39.00 -5.26
C LEU A 714 -35.11 -39.04 -6.61
N GLU A 715 -34.53 -38.43 -7.65
CA GLU A 715 -35.18 -38.31 -8.96
C GLU A 715 -34.93 -39.55 -9.82
N GLU A 716 -33.70 -40.04 -9.84
CA GLU A 716 -33.28 -41.04 -10.81
C GLU A 716 -32.15 -41.91 -10.25
N VAL A 717 -32.17 -43.21 -10.56
CA VAL A 717 -31.05 -44.12 -10.33
C VAL A 717 -30.82 -44.89 -11.61
N LYS A 718 -29.65 -44.70 -12.22
CA LYS A 718 -29.31 -45.29 -13.52
C LYS A 718 -27.97 -45.99 -13.47
N ARG A 719 -27.89 -47.11 -14.18
CA ARG A 719 -26.61 -47.69 -14.55
C ARG A 719 -25.86 -46.71 -15.46
N VAL A 720 -24.58 -46.53 -15.19
CA VAL A 720 -23.68 -45.72 -16.01
C VAL A 720 -22.52 -46.59 -16.49
N ASP A 721 -22.07 -46.36 -17.73
CA ASP A 721 -20.94 -47.10 -18.33
C ASP A 721 -19.62 -46.33 -18.21
N GLU A 722 -19.66 -45.14 -17.63
CA GLU A 722 -18.56 -44.20 -17.47
C GLU A 722 -18.67 -43.45 -16.14
N ILE A 723 -17.55 -43.28 -15.43
CA ILE A 723 -17.43 -42.46 -14.22
C ILE A 723 -16.31 -41.45 -14.46
N GLU A 724 -16.60 -40.15 -14.30
CA GLU A 724 -15.61 -39.06 -14.40
C GLU A 724 -14.73 -39.06 -15.68
N GLY A 725 -15.25 -39.56 -16.81
CA GLY A 725 -14.46 -39.65 -18.06
C GLY A 725 -13.82 -41.01 -18.31
N GLU A 726 -13.81 -41.90 -17.32
CA GLU A 726 -13.26 -43.25 -17.43
C GLU A 726 -14.35 -44.28 -17.75
N LYS A 727 -14.19 -44.99 -18.87
CA LYS A 727 -15.06 -46.12 -19.22
C LYS A 727 -14.81 -47.30 -18.31
N LEU A 728 -15.90 -47.90 -17.82
CA LEU A 728 -15.85 -49.12 -17.04
C LEU A 728 -15.31 -50.28 -17.87
N LYS A 729 -14.54 -51.19 -17.25
CA LYS A 729 -13.88 -52.31 -17.94
C LYS A 729 -14.55 -53.64 -17.55
N GLY A 730 -14.68 -54.55 -18.52
CA GLY A 730 -15.14 -55.92 -18.25
C GLY A 730 -16.55 -56.00 -17.65
N ASN A 731 -16.69 -56.69 -16.51
CA ASN A 731 -17.95 -56.92 -15.80
C ASN A 731 -18.27 -55.85 -14.73
N ASP A 732 -17.53 -54.73 -14.71
CA ASP A 732 -17.79 -53.63 -13.78
C ASP A 732 -19.23 -53.09 -13.93
N LEU A 733 -19.90 -52.84 -12.80
CA LEU A 733 -21.22 -52.23 -12.73
C LEU A 733 -21.14 -50.95 -11.93
N ALA A 734 -21.50 -49.81 -12.51
CA ALA A 734 -21.69 -48.57 -11.75
C ALA A 734 -23.13 -48.08 -11.84
N VAL A 735 -23.65 -47.60 -10.71
CA VAL A 735 -24.99 -47.03 -10.58
C VAL A 735 -24.84 -45.62 -10.02
N ARG A 736 -25.42 -44.64 -10.70
CA ARG A 736 -25.49 -43.25 -10.25
C ARG A 736 -26.90 -42.94 -9.75
N ALA A 737 -27.01 -42.40 -8.54
CA ALA A 737 -28.24 -41.80 -8.07
C ALA A 737 -28.21 -40.29 -8.31
N THR A 738 -29.23 -39.72 -8.92
CA THR A 738 -29.39 -38.27 -9.09
C THR A 738 -30.40 -37.80 -8.04
N ILE A 739 -29.87 -37.06 -7.07
CA ILE A 739 -30.61 -36.54 -5.92
C ILE A 739 -30.70 -35.02 -6.08
N LYS A 740 -31.93 -34.52 -6.12
CA LYS A 740 -32.20 -33.09 -6.25
C LYS A 740 -32.53 -32.50 -4.90
N VAL A 741 -31.74 -31.52 -4.49
CA VAL A 741 -31.90 -30.76 -3.25
C VAL A 741 -32.46 -29.38 -3.63
N TYR A 742 -33.67 -29.07 -3.16
CA TYR A 742 -34.33 -27.80 -3.42
C TYR A 742 -33.77 -26.73 -2.48
N GLY A 743 -33.04 -25.77 -3.04
CA GLY A 743 -32.48 -24.63 -2.31
C GLY A 743 -33.27 -23.35 -2.56
N ASP A 744 -33.14 -22.38 -1.65
CA ASP A 744 -33.67 -21.04 -1.89
C ASP A 744 -32.85 -20.35 -2.99
N GLY A 745 -33.48 -20.12 -4.15
CA GLY A 745 -32.88 -19.43 -5.29
C GLY A 745 -32.18 -20.33 -6.33
N GLU A 746 -31.49 -21.41 -5.93
CA GLU A 746 -30.91 -22.40 -6.85
C GLU A 746 -31.10 -23.83 -6.30
N ASP A 747 -31.47 -24.76 -7.20
CA ASP A 747 -31.51 -26.19 -6.88
C ASP A 747 -30.11 -26.81 -7.00
N TYR A 748 -29.77 -27.73 -6.09
CA TYR A 748 -28.52 -28.48 -6.12
C TYR A 748 -28.78 -29.92 -6.57
N ILE A 749 -27.80 -30.50 -7.28
CA ILE A 749 -27.87 -31.87 -7.77
C ILE A 749 -26.66 -32.63 -7.24
N LEU A 750 -26.92 -33.71 -6.50
CA LEU A 750 -25.93 -34.67 -6.02
C LEU A 750 -26.01 -35.96 -6.84
N ASN A 751 -24.86 -36.53 -7.17
CA ASN A 751 -24.67 -37.67 -8.05
C ASN A 751 -23.71 -38.72 -7.46
N PRO A 752 -23.98 -39.32 -6.28
CA PRO A 752 -23.16 -40.39 -5.75
C PRO A 752 -23.18 -41.62 -6.66
N TYR A 753 -22.09 -42.40 -6.63
CA TYR A 753 -21.97 -43.65 -7.37
C TYR A 753 -21.81 -44.86 -6.46
N TYR A 754 -22.46 -45.95 -6.84
CA TYR A 754 -22.24 -47.29 -6.31
C TYR A 754 -21.56 -48.13 -7.39
N LEU A 755 -20.36 -48.65 -7.11
CA LEU A 755 -19.54 -49.41 -8.05
C LEU A 755 -19.43 -50.86 -7.58
N ILE A 756 -19.51 -51.82 -8.50
CA ILE A 756 -19.14 -53.22 -8.29
C ILE A 756 -18.03 -53.54 -9.27
N ARG A 757 -16.84 -53.82 -8.74
CA ARG A 757 -15.64 -54.20 -9.51
C ARG A 757 -15.02 -55.43 -8.85
N ASP A 758 -14.77 -56.48 -9.62
CA ASP A 758 -14.20 -57.75 -9.12
C ASP A 758 -14.95 -58.36 -7.92
N ASN A 759 -16.30 -58.34 -7.95
CA ASN A 759 -17.19 -58.75 -6.84
C ASN A 759 -17.02 -57.94 -5.53
N MET A 760 -16.29 -56.81 -5.56
CA MET A 760 -16.21 -55.88 -4.44
C MET A 760 -17.08 -54.65 -4.69
N ALA A 761 -17.84 -54.23 -3.68
CA ALA A 761 -18.61 -53.00 -3.71
C ALA A 761 -17.72 -51.81 -3.33
N GLY A 762 -17.59 -50.85 -4.23
CA GLY A 762 -17.01 -49.53 -4.00
C GLY A 762 -18.11 -48.46 -3.95
N ARG A 763 -17.86 -47.39 -3.20
CA ARG A 763 -18.79 -46.27 -3.06
C ARG A 763 -18.03 -44.97 -3.33
N ILE A 764 -18.54 -44.18 -4.26
CA ILE A 764 -17.98 -42.86 -4.55
C ILE A 764 -19.03 -41.85 -4.04
N PRO A 765 -18.76 -41.19 -2.90
CA PRO A 765 -19.69 -40.19 -2.38
C PRO A 765 -19.75 -38.97 -3.31
N ASP A 766 -20.86 -38.26 -3.30
CA ASP A 766 -20.91 -36.88 -3.79
C ASP A 766 -21.08 -35.94 -2.59
N GLU A 767 -20.37 -34.81 -2.63
CA GLU A 767 -20.37 -33.82 -1.56
C GLU A 767 -20.60 -32.42 -2.14
N ASN A 768 -21.42 -31.65 -1.43
CA ASN A 768 -21.63 -30.24 -1.71
C ASN A 768 -21.40 -29.43 -0.45
N ARG A 769 -20.28 -28.70 -0.46
CA ARG A 769 -19.81 -27.88 0.65
C ARG A 769 -20.71 -26.68 0.93
N GLU A 770 -21.37 -26.12 -0.09
CA GLU A 770 -22.27 -24.97 0.09
C GLU A 770 -23.44 -25.31 1.02
N ILE A 771 -24.08 -26.46 0.79
CA ILE A 771 -25.21 -26.92 1.60
C ILE A 771 -24.79 -27.80 2.78
N GLY A 772 -23.49 -28.08 2.94
CA GLY A 772 -22.95 -28.89 4.02
C GLY A 772 -23.40 -30.35 4.01
N VAL A 773 -23.49 -30.98 2.82
CA VAL A 773 -24.01 -32.35 2.66
C VAL A 773 -22.99 -33.25 1.94
N LYS A 774 -22.78 -34.45 2.48
CA LYS A 774 -22.04 -35.54 1.85
C LYS A 774 -22.87 -36.80 1.86
N LEU A 775 -23.00 -37.43 0.71
CA LEU A 775 -23.93 -38.53 0.51
C LEU A 775 -23.29 -39.66 -0.26
N ASN A 776 -23.54 -40.90 0.17
CA ASN A 776 -23.17 -42.10 -0.57
C ASN A 776 -24.39 -43.03 -0.71
N ILE A 777 -24.29 -44.01 -1.61
CA ILE A 777 -25.26 -45.11 -1.69
C ILE A 777 -24.69 -46.26 -0.86
N GLU A 778 -25.35 -46.63 0.22
CA GLU A 778 -24.93 -47.75 1.08
C GLU A 778 -25.36 -49.08 0.49
N ASN A 779 -26.63 -49.15 0.08
CA ASN A 779 -27.25 -50.38 -0.44
C ASN A 779 -28.38 -50.05 -1.42
N ILE A 780 -28.59 -50.97 -2.37
CA ILE A 780 -29.67 -50.91 -3.35
C ILE A 780 -30.49 -52.19 -3.17
N LYS A 781 -31.79 -52.06 -2.89
CA LYS A 781 -32.71 -53.20 -2.73
C LYS A 781 -33.71 -53.23 -3.91
N PRO A 782 -33.42 -53.95 -5.00
CA PRO A 782 -34.26 -53.94 -6.19
C PRO A 782 -35.67 -54.51 -5.95
N GLU A 783 -35.81 -55.45 -5.02
CA GLU A 783 -37.07 -56.13 -4.72
C GLU A 783 -38.11 -55.21 -4.08
N SER A 784 -37.67 -54.29 -3.22
CA SER A 784 -38.50 -53.30 -2.53
C SER A 784 -38.50 -51.92 -3.20
N ASN A 785 -37.70 -51.73 -4.25
CA ASN A 785 -37.46 -50.44 -4.89
C ASN A 785 -37.01 -49.34 -3.90
N THR A 786 -36.22 -49.74 -2.89
CA THR A 786 -35.69 -48.86 -1.85
C THR A 786 -34.17 -48.74 -1.94
N PHE A 787 -33.67 -47.55 -1.59
CA PHE A 787 -32.25 -47.21 -1.60
C PHE A 787 -31.84 -46.77 -0.20
N THR A 788 -30.77 -47.34 0.33
CA THR A 788 -30.19 -46.88 1.59
C THR A 788 -29.08 -45.89 1.28
N LEU A 789 -29.24 -44.65 1.75
CA LEU A 789 -28.26 -43.58 1.61
C LEU A 789 -27.56 -43.36 2.95
N SER A 790 -26.22 -43.27 2.98
CA SER A 790 -25.53 -42.70 4.13
C SER A 790 -25.37 -41.21 3.91
N VAL A 791 -25.87 -40.43 4.86
CA VAL A 791 -25.78 -38.98 4.86
C VAL A 791 -24.88 -38.55 5.99
N ARG A 792 -23.93 -37.68 5.66
CA ARG A 792 -23.17 -36.90 6.63
C ARG A 792 -23.43 -35.42 6.37
N THR A 793 -23.58 -34.67 7.44
CA THR A 793 -23.88 -33.23 7.38
C THR A 793 -22.82 -32.43 8.12
N THR A 794 -22.63 -31.19 7.70
CA THR A 794 -21.81 -30.19 8.38
C THR A 794 -22.50 -28.83 8.29
N GLN A 795 -21.89 -27.80 8.88
CA GLN A 795 -22.38 -26.42 8.81
C GLN A 795 -22.46 -25.95 7.34
N LYS A 796 -23.61 -25.39 6.93
CA LYS A 796 -23.76 -24.76 5.60
C LYS A 796 -22.80 -23.59 5.46
N ASP A 797 -22.35 -23.34 4.24
CA ASP A 797 -21.40 -22.27 3.94
C ASP A 797 -21.97 -20.91 4.36
N TYR A 798 -21.11 -20.12 4.99
CA TYR A 798 -21.47 -18.83 5.55
C TYR A 798 -20.27 -17.89 5.55
N ILE A 799 -20.57 -16.60 5.62
CA ILE A 799 -19.56 -15.58 5.87
C ILE A 799 -20.02 -14.67 7.00
N ILE A 800 -19.07 -14.06 7.69
CA ILE A 800 -19.35 -12.94 8.60
C ILE A 800 -18.96 -11.67 7.86
N LEU A 801 -19.92 -10.76 7.68
CA LEU A 801 -19.76 -9.57 6.87
C LEU A 801 -19.81 -8.30 7.73
N LYS A 802 -18.90 -7.36 7.46
CA LYS A 802 -18.99 -5.98 7.93
C LYS A 802 -19.19 -5.01 6.77
N ALA A 803 -20.09 -4.05 6.97
CA ALA A 803 -20.45 -3.05 5.99
C ALA A 803 -20.52 -1.66 6.64
N ILE A 804 -19.85 -0.69 6.02
CA ILE A 804 -19.66 0.66 6.55
C ILE A 804 -20.03 1.66 5.47
N GLU A 805 -20.81 2.67 5.82
CA GLU A 805 -21.03 3.83 4.96
C GLU A 805 -20.02 4.93 5.29
N MET A 806 -19.33 5.43 4.25
CA MET A 806 -18.34 6.51 4.37
C MET A 806 -18.82 7.74 3.57
N PRO A 807 -19.35 8.77 4.25
CA PRO A 807 -19.89 9.93 3.55
C PRO A 807 -18.80 10.86 3.03
N PHE A 808 -19.01 11.40 1.83
CA PHE A 808 -18.21 12.45 1.19
C PHE A 808 -16.70 12.18 1.06
N ILE A 809 -16.27 10.91 1.02
CA ILE A 809 -14.86 10.56 0.79
C ILE A 809 -14.30 11.12 -0.53
N ASN A 810 -15.15 11.34 -1.54
CA ASN A 810 -14.75 12.03 -2.77
C ASN A 810 -14.18 13.43 -2.54
N LEU A 811 -14.56 14.14 -1.46
CA LEU A 811 -13.96 15.44 -1.12
C LEU A 811 -12.48 15.32 -0.75
N LEU A 812 -12.08 14.22 -0.11
CA LEU A 812 -10.68 13.91 0.19
C LEU A 812 -9.90 13.77 -1.13
N TRP A 813 -10.40 12.97 -2.07
CA TRP A 813 -9.75 12.76 -3.36
C TRP A 813 -9.70 14.02 -4.23
N ILE A 814 -10.78 14.81 -4.25
CA ILE A 814 -10.80 16.11 -4.93
C ILE A 814 -9.80 17.07 -4.28
N GLY A 815 -9.74 17.12 -2.95
CA GLY A 815 -8.77 17.95 -2.21
C GLY A 815 -7.33 17.60 -2.56
N THR A 816 -7.02 16.31 -2.61
CA THR A 816 -5.73 15.76 -3.07
C THR A 816 -5.38 16.19 -4.50
N PHE A 817 -6.33 16.10 -5.43
CA PHE A 817 -6.11 16.51 -6.81
C PHE A 817 -5.85 18.02 -6.93
N VAL A 818 -6.65 18.84 -6.22
CA VAL A 818 -6.49 20.30 -6.17
C VAL A 818 -5.14 20.69 -5.55
N LEU A 819 -4.73 20.01 -4.47
CA LEU A 819 -3.41 20.20 -3.85
C LEU A 819 -2.27 19.97 -4.85
N THR A 820 -2.33 18.86 -5.58
CA THR A 820 -1.35 18.48 -6.60
C THR A 820 -1.27 19.50 -7.74
N ILE A 821 -2.40 20.02 -8.23
CA ILE A 821 -2.44 21.10 -9.21
C ILE A 821 -1.74 22.35 -8.68
N GLY A 822 -2.00 22.72 -7.42
CA GLY A 822 -1.38 23.87 -6.77
C GLY A 822 0.16 23.77 -6.73
N PHE A 823 0.67 22.59 -6.35
CA PHE A 823 2.11 22.29 -6.42
C PHE A 823 2.65 22.37 -7.85
N GLY A 824 1.97 21.75 -8.82
CA GLY A 824 2.38 21.77 -10.23
C GLY A 824 2.53 23.19 -10.78
N MET A 825 1.56 24.06 -10.48
CA MET A 825 1.62 25.48 -10.84
C MET A 825 2.79 26.22 -10.16
N ALA A 826 3.04 25.92 -8.88
CA ALA A 826 4.16 26.51 -8.14
C ALA A 826 5.52 26.08 -8.72
N ILE A 827 5.69 24.80 -9.05
CA ILE A 827 6.89 24.23 -9.67
C ILE A 827 7.13 24.90 -11.02
N PHE A 828 6.13 24.90 -11.91
CA PHE A 828 6.26 25.47 -13.26
C PHE A 828 6.65 26.95 -13.23
N ARG A 829 6.04 27.73 -12.32
CA ARG A 829 6.42 29.13 -12.11
C ARG A 829 7.89 29.26 -11.71
N ARG A 830 8.34 28.51 -10.71
CA ARG A 830 9.71 28.63 -10.18
C ARG A 830 10.74 28.17 -11.19
N TYR A 831 10.44 27.13 -11.96
CA TYR A 831 11.26 26.69 -13.07
C TYR A 831 11.38 27.77 -14.15
N SER A 832 10.26 28.42 -14.52
CA SER A 832 10.27 29.53 -15.49
C SER A 832 11.09 30.73 -14.99
N GLU A 833 11.00 31.07 -13.70
CA GLU A 833 11.83 32.11 -13.08
C GLU A 833 13.32 31.78 -13.17
N PHE A 834 13.69 30.54 -12.80
CA PHE A 834 15.07 30.05 -12.87
C PHE A 834 15.62 30.10 -14.31
N TYR A 835 14.86 29.59 -15.28
CA TYR A 835 15.27 29.59 -16.69
C TYR A 835 15.49 31.01 -17.24
N LYS A 836 14.60 31.95 -16.90
CA LYS A 836 14.73 33.36 -17.29
C LYS A 836 15.98 34.01 -16.69
N MET A 837 16.33 33.66 -15.46
CA MET A 837 17.49 34.22 -14.76
C MET A 837 18.81 33.63 -15.29
N LYS A 838 18.84 32.33 -15.56
CA LYS A 838 19.95 31.67 -16.25
C LYS A 838 20.23 32.30 -17.62
N ARG A 839 19.18 32.59 -18.41
CA ARG A 839 19.32 33.32 -19.68
C ARG A 839 19.88 34.73 -19.53
N LYS A 840 19.76 35.35 -18.36
CA LYS A 840 20.30 36.68 -18.05
C LYS A 840 21.73 36.63 -17.49
N GLY A 841 22.36 35.46 -17.42
CA GLY A 841 23.71 35.30 -16.83
C GLY A 841 23.75 35.57 -15.32
N LEU A 842 22.60 35.61 -14.66
CA LEU A 842 22.48 35.81 -13.22
C LEU A 842 22.54 34.48 -12.44
N GLU A 843 22.65 33.35 -13.16
CA GLU A 843 22.78 31.97 -12.65
C GLU A 843 23.65 31.09 -13.55
#